data_AF-A0A1W9W788-F1
#
_entry.id   AF-A0A1W9W788-F1
#
_cell.length_a   1.000
_cell.length_b   1.000
_cell.length_c   1.000
_cell.angle_alpha   90.00
_cell.angle_beta   90.00
_cell.angle_gamma   90.00
#
_symmetry.space_group_name_H-M   'P 1'
#
loop_
_entity.id
_entity.type
_entity.pdbx_description
1 polymer ?
#
loop_
_entity_poly.entity_id
_entity_poly.type
_entity_poly.pdbx_seq_one_letter_code
_entity_poly.pdbx_strand_id
1 'polypeptide(L)'
;MDNRQRPRTENGQDRMKPSPKKRDYFLNFLWRLIHRHPGLLIASGLGLALIAALIAGFFLHLNSNQDALVSPSVPFQKRYLEHLENFGDQEYLFVVIQTGGTEAGKKKASRFAESLNARLLAPTLSKGPDLIQAVYYRISPRDLGDGALLFASPEEARKLTRMVSFLAPYLDRWVHDGSLTGLFNIIAELLGGRRAEDGGRRAEDGGQRAEGGGRGAALDMDPALLGQALGFLQELLNHVDQALSGEKTEGPFFDLNQARGEYFFTASGRLLVMRILPSKDFSALDVVGKPLAAVRRALESTRAEFPDLAVGLTGRPALQADEMETTDRDMTRAAIIAVLFVGVLFMVVLHGWLRPFLVLLSLAMAMAWSFGFATVTVGELNLLSVIFALVLVGIGVDFGIHVVMRYVEAYGKGLGVEESVRVALLRTGPGVILGAVTSVCAFYSVLGSDFIGLAQLGLIGGTGVLFCLVSMMVVLPAMLLQAGKKKLFPSSMPRITAMPLLERIFKHPKRVLGILLLITLLALPGLFKVRFNYNLLELQARGLESVEYERVLIEADDESSWYAIISAKTLKEVKGVTKKLVDIPSVGRVESVLDFIPSGQAEKSAQYQKAAMALKNIPDHLPPQHPLNTEQNPWKTCQKSCFRPGLAGNWPLWEKTWMHWIPPLNKWRKIRNGSSVLRGWKRQWTEI
;
A
#
# COMPACT_ATOMS: atom_id res chain seq x y z
N MET A 1 104.65 0.73 -35.41
CA MET A 1 103.88 -0.41 -35.93
C MET A 1 102.45 -0.24 -35.43
N ASP A 2 101.69 0.66 -36.05
CA ASP A 2 100.85 0.40 -37.24
C ASP A 2 99.65 -0.49 -36.90
N ASN A 3 98.45 0.09 -36.79
CA ASN A 3 97.42 -0.25 -37.76
C ASN A 3 96.25 0.75 -37.75
N ARG A 4 95.81 1.09 -38.97
CA ARG A 4 94.89 2.17 -39.33
C ARG A 4 93.42 1.78 -39.16
N GLN A 5 92.61 2.82 -38.92
CA GLN A 5 91.16 2.84 -39.11
C GLN A 5 90.75 2.51 -40.56
N ARG A 6 89.69 1.70 -40.72
CA ARG A 6 88.70 1.81 -41.81
C ARG A 6 87.29 1.45 -41.29
N PRO A 7 86.22 2.06 -41.82
CA PRO A 7 84.88 2.07 -41.21
C PRO A 7 84.07 0.84 -41.62
N ARG A 8 83.34 0.22 -40.69
CA ARG A 8 82.27 -0.73 -41.01
C ARG A 8 81.00 0.06 -41.29
N THR A 9 80.62 0.00 -42.56
CA THR A 9 79.40 0.48 -43.20
C THR A 9 78.13 0.07 -42.46
N GLU A 10 77.17 1.00 -42.47
CA GLU A 10 75.74 0.80 -42.26
C GLU A 10 75.26 -0.50 -42.90
N ASN A 11 74.65 -1.39 -42.09
CA ASN A 11 73.56 -2.29 -42.46
C ASN A 11 73.35 -3.29 -41.32
N GLY A 12 72.45 -2.96 -40.40
CA GLY A 12 72.15 -3.85 -39.27
C GLY A 12 71.01 -3.40 -38.36
N GLN A 13 70.10 -2.55 -38.82
CA GLN A 13 68.97 -2.06 -38.02
C GLN A 13 67.60 -2.43 -38.61
N ASP A 14 67.53 -3.51 -39.38
CA ASP A 14 66.26 -4.07 -39.86
C ASP A 14 65.97 -5.45 -39.24
N ARG A 15 66.02 -5.51 -37.90
CA ARG A 15 65.56 -6.69 -37.15
C ARG A 15 64.35 -6.36 -36.30
N MET A 16 63.22 -6.92 -36.75
CA MET A 16 61.97 -7.17 -36.03
C MET A 16 61.14 -5.93 -35.62
N LYS A 17 60.47 -5.33 -36.61
CA LYS A 17 59.14 -4.76 -36.36
C LYS A 17 58.20 -5.95 -36.04
N PRO A 18 57.58 -6.02 -34.85
CA PRO A 18 56.60 -7.08 -34.58
C PRO A 18 55.49 -7.00 -35.63
N SER A 19 55.09 -8.14 -36.18
CA SER A 19 53.94 -8.19 -37.08
C SER A 19 52.74 -7.50 -36.42
N PRO A 20 52.04 -6.59 -37.12
CA PRO A 20 50.91 -5.88 -36.52
C PRO A 20 49.91 -6.92 -36.05
N LYS A 21 49.64 -6.96 -34.75
CA LYS A 21 48.69 -7.91 -34.17
C LYS A 21 47.33 -7.62 -34.80
N LYS A 22 46.44 -8.61 -34.98
CA LYS A 22 45.08 -8.40 -35.52
C LYS A 22 44.33 -7.24 -34.84
N ARG A 23 44.62 -6.97 -33.56
CA ARG A 23 44.11 -5.83 -32.79
C ARG A 23 44.55 -4.46 -33.33
N ASP A 24 45.79 -4.35 -33.81
CA ASP A 24 46.31 -3.12 -34.39
C ASP A 24 45.61 -2.83 -35.73
N TYR A 25 45.16 -3.86 -36.46
CA TYR A 25 44.31 -3.67 -37.64
C TYR A 25 42.95 -3.08 -37.33
N PHE A 26 42.27 -3.53 -36.25
CA PHE A 26 40.96 -3.01 -35.85
C PHE A 26 41.04 -1.53 -35.44
N LEU A 27 41.99 -1.17 -34.57
CA LEU A 27 42.13 0.22 -34.13
C LEU A 27 42.60 1.14 -35.26
N ASN A 28 43.44 0.65 -36.19
CA ASN A 28 43.80 1.41 -37.39
C ASN A 28 42.63 1.54 -38.39
N PHE A 29 41.73 0.56 -38.45
CA PHE A 29 40.48 0.68 -39.21
C PHE A 29 39.57 1.75 -38.61
N LEU A 30 39.37 1.70 -37.30
CA LEU A 30 38.56 2.65 -36.55
C LEU A 30 39.10 4.08 -36.68
N TRP A 31 40.43 4.25 -36.60
CA TRP A 31 41.10 5.52 -36.92
C TRP A 31 40.79 6.01 -38.34
N ARG A 32 40.95 5.16 -39.37
CA ARG A 32 40.66 5.54 -40.76
C ARG A 32 39.22 6.01 -40.94
N LEU A 33 38.27 5.34 -40.28
CA LEU A 33 36.86 5.72 -40.31
C LEU A 33 36.63 7.10 -39.67
N ILE A 34 37.18 7.32 -38.47
CA ILE A 34 37.08 8.59 -37.73
C ILE A 34 37.73 9.74 -38.48
N HIS A 35 38.90 9.51 -39.07
CA HIS A 35 39.63 10.53 -39.82
C HIS A 35 38.89 10.93 -41.11
N ARG A 36 38.35 9.94 -41.85
CA ARG A 36 37.71 10.16 -43.15
C ARG A 36 36.31 10.77 -43.03
N HIS A 37 35.54 10.38 -42.01
CA HIS A 37 34.12 10.75 -41.88
C HIS A 37 33.73 11.25 -40.47
N PRO A 38 34.43 12.23 -39.88
CA PRO A 38 34.17 12.64 -38.50
C PRO A 38 32.77 13.24 -38.31
N GLY A 39 32.32 14.10 -39.23
CA GLY A 39 31.00 14.74 -39.14
C GLY A 39 29.84 13.75 -39.28
N LEU A 40 29.99 12.75 -40.15
CA LEU A 40 28.97 11.71 -40.36
C LEU A 40 28.80 10.85 -39.11
N LEU A 41 29.91 10.47 -38.45
CA LEU A 41 29.86 9.67 -37.21
C LEU A 41 29.20 10.42 -36.05
N ILE A 42 29.44 11.72 -35.94
CA ILE A 42 28.79 12.57 -34.93
C ILE A 42 27.30 12.68 -35.24
N ALA A 43 26.94 12.97 -36.49
CA ALA A 43 25.55 13.10 -36.91
C ALA A 43 24.77 11.78 -36.77
N SER A 44 25.37 10.64 -37.14
CA SER A 44 24.74 9.33 -36.98
C SER A 44 24.60 8.95 -35.51
N GLY A 45 25.61 9.23 -34.69
CA GLY A 45 25.54 9.00 -33.24
C GLY A 45 24.43 9.82 -32.57
N LEU A 46 24.34 11.11 -32.93
CA LEU A 46 23.30 12.02 -32.42
C LEU A 46 21.91 11.63 -32.94
N GLY A 47 21.80 11.26 -34.22
CA GLY A 47 20.54 10.81 -34.82
C GLY A 47 20.03 9.51 -34.20
N LEU A 48 20.92 8.54 -33.97
CA LEU A 48 20.58 7.30 -33.26
C LEU A 48 20.20 7.58 -31.81
N ALA A 49 20.88 8.51 -31.13
CA ALA A 49 20.54 8.91 -29.78
C ALA A 49 19.15 9.57 -29.72
N LEU A 50 18.82 10.43 -30.68
CA LEU A 50 17.49 11.05 -30.76
C LEU A 50 16.40 10.01 -31.00
N ILE A 51 16.61 9.08 -31.95
CA ILE A 51 15.66 7.99 -32.22
C ILE A 51 15.48 7.12 -30.99
N ALA A 52 16.58 6.69 -30.36
CA ALA A 52 16.54 5.85 -29.17
C ALA A 52 15.86 6.55 -27.98
N ALA A 53 16.11 7.84 -27.78
CA ALA A 53 15.45 8.65 -26.75
C ALA A 53 13.95 8.83 -27.03
N LEU A 54 13.55 9.02 -28.29
CA LEU A 54 12.13 9.09 -28.67
C LEU A 54 11.43 7.74 -28.44
N ILE A 55 12.04 6.63 -28.87
CA ILE A 55 11.51 5.29 -28.64
C ILE A 55 11.34 5.05 -27.14
N ALA A 56 12.36 5.36 -26.33
CA ALA A 56 12.27 5.21 -24.89
C ALA A 56 11.18 6.12 -24.28
N GLY A 57 11.10 7.38 -24.70
CA GLY A 57 10.11 8.32 -24.20
C GLY A 57 8.65 7.94 -24.49
N PHE A 58 8.40 7.19 -25.57
CA PHE A 58 7.04 6.77 -25.94
C PHE A 58 6.68 5.33 -25.53
N PHE A 59 7.66 4.43 -25.44
CA PHE A 59 7.40 3.00 -25.28
C PHE A 59 8.01 2.36 -24.04
N LEU A 60 8.91 3.05 -23.31
CA LEU A 60 9.50 2.50 -22.10
C LEU A 60 8.57 2.72 -20.92
N HIS A 61 8.23 1.63 -20.23
CA HIS A 61 7.40 1.67 -19.03
C HIS A 61 8.24 1.36 -17.80
N LEU A 62 7.85 1.89 -16.65
CA LEU A 62 8.39 1.48 -15.35
C LEU A 62 7.43 0.44 -14.76
N ASN A 63 7.97 -0.70 -14.34
CA ASN A 63 7.23 -1.77 -13.69
C ASN A 63 7.60 -1.82 -12.20
N SER A 64 6.66 -1.42 -11.34
CA SER A 64 6.80 -1.50 -9.88
C SER A 64 6.33 -2.83 -9.29
N ASN A 65 5.86 -3.78 -10.12
CA ASN A 65 5.40 -5.08 -9.66
C ASN A 65 6.57 -5.96 -9.20
N GLN A 66 6.68 -6.18 -7.90
CA GLN A 66 7.72 -7.03 -7.33
C GLN A 66 7.55 -8.52 -7.71
N ASP A 67 6.34 -8.97 -8.01
CA ASP A 67 6.10 -10.38 -8.37
C ASP A 67 6.66 -10.72 -9.76
N ALA A 68 6.82 -9.70 -10.62
CA ALA A 68 7.47 -9.85 -11.93
C ALA A 68 9.01 -9.97 -11.82
N LEU A 69 9.60 -9.71 -10.65
CA LEU A 69 11.04 -9.83 -10.43
C LEU A 69 11.52 -11.28 -10.35
N VAL A 70 10.62 -12.23 -10.11
CA VAL A 70 10.92 -13.65 -9.98
C VAL A 70 10.42 -14.40 -11.21
N SER A 71 11.23 -15.32 -11.72
CA SER A 71 10.84 -16.12 -12.89
C SER A 71 9.56 -16.93 -12.65
N PRO A 72 8.57 -16.87 -13.57
CA PRO A 72 7.35 -17.69 -13.50
C PRO A 72 7.61 -19.21 -13.55
N SER A 73 8.80 -19.62 -14.01
CA SER A 73 9.18 -21.05 -14.08
C SER A 73 9.47 -21.66 -12.70
N VAL A 74 9.72 -20.84 -11.68
CA VAL A 74 10.12 -21.33 -10.35
C VAL A 74 8.90 -21.96 -9.65
N PRO A 75 9.04 -23.12 -8.98
CA PRO A 75 7.89 -23.87 -8.45
C PRO A 75 6.99 -23.09 -7.48
N PHE A 76 7.56 -22.23 -6.62
CA PHE A 76 6.77 -21.42 -5.69
C PHE A 76 6.03 -20.28 -6.40
N GLN A 77 6.67 -19.65 -7.40
CA GLN A 77 6.07 -18.56 -8.16
C GLN A 77 4.91 -19.06 -9.00
N LYS A 78 5.05 -20.24 -9.62
CA LYS A 78 3.95 -20.88 -10.34
C LYS A 78 2.72 -21.10 -9.46
N ARG A 79 2.91 -21.59 -8.22
CA ARG A 79 1.80 -21.79 -7.27
C ARG A 79 1.15 -20.47 -6.86
N TYR A 80 1.95 -19.41 -6.72
CA TYR A 80 1.43 -18.08 -6.40
C TYR A 80 0.62 -17.49 -7.56
N LEU A 81 1.12 -17.60 -8.79
CA LEU A 81 0.39 -17.18 -9.99
C LEU A 81 -0.91 -17.97 -10.20
N GLU A 82 -0.88 -19.30 -9.98
CA GLU A 82 -2.10 -20.13 -9.98
C GLU A 82 -3.10 -19.68 -8.90
N HIS A 83 -2.63 -19.24 -7.73
CA HIS A 83 -3.51 -18.70 -6.69
C HIS A 83 -4.14 -17.38 -7.14
N LEU A 84 -3.36 -16.45 -7.69
CA LEU A 84 -3.86 -15.17 -8.21
C LEU A 84 -4.89 -15.36 -9.33
N GLU A 85 -4.69 -16.34 -10.21
CA GLU A 85 -5.65 -16.66 -11.28
C GLU A 85 -6.99 -17.17 -10.71
N ASN A 86 -6.95 -18.00 -9.68
CA ASN A 86 -8.15 -18.62 -9.11
C ASN A 86 -8.91 -17.72 -8.13
N PHE A 87 -8.21 -16.88 -7.36
CA PHE A 87 -8.80 -16.13 -6.24
C PHE A 87 -8.66 -14.61 -6.35
N GLY A 88 -7.92 -14.13 -7.37
CA GLY A 88 -7.59 -12.72 -7.52
C GLY A 88 -6.48 -12.27 -6.58
N ASP A 89 -6.10 -11.01 -6.75
CA ASP A 89 -5.09 -10.35 -5.94
C ASP A 89 -5.72 -9.74 -4.68
N GLN A 90 -5.24 -10.17 -3.51
CA GLN A 90 -5.76 -9.78 -2.20
C GLN A 90 -4.77 -8.92 -1.42
N GLU A 91 -3.95 -8.14 -2.12
CA GLU A 91 -3.06 -7.18 -1.47
C GLU A 91 -3.80 -5.93 -1.00
N TYR A 92 -4.09 -5.89 0.30
CA TYR A 92 -4.75 -4.75 0.93
C TYR A 92 -3.76 -3.64 1.31
N LEU A 93 -4.26 -2.41 1.23
CA LEU A 93 -3.78 -1.29 2.01
C LEU A 93 -4.36 -1.40 3.43
N PHE A 94 -3.53 -1.25 4.45
CA PHE A 94 -3.92 -1.33 5.85
C PHE A 94 -3.89 0.06 6.47
N VAL A 95 -5.05 0.55 6.90
CA VAL A 95 -5.15 1.74 7.75
C VAL A 95 -5.16 1.26 9.20
N VAL A 96 -4.11 1.60 9.94
CA VAL A 96 -3.88 1.19 11.33
C VAL A 96 -4.21 2.37 12.24
N ILE A 97 -5.23 2.21 13.08
CA ILE A 97 -5.73 3.26 13.99
C ILE A 97 -5.42 2.84 15.42
N GLN A 98 -4.61 3.63 16.14
CA GLN A 98 -4.27 3.35 17.53
C GLN A 98 -5.39 3.83 18.48
N THR A 99 -5.94 2.93 19.28
CA THR A 99 -7.01 3.20 20.24
C THR A 99 -6.47 3.57 21.62
N GLY A 100 -5.19 3.30 21.89
CA GLY A 100 -4.60 3.40 23.23
C GLY A 100 -5.14 2.37 24.23
N GLY A 101 -5.91 1.38 23.78
CA GLY A 101 -6.49 0.32 24.63
C GLY A 101 -7.65 0.75 25.53
N THR A 102 -8.15 1.99 25.39
CA THR A 102 -9.28 2.51 26.18
C THR A 102 -10.60 2.38 25.43
N GLU A 103 -11.71 2.18 26.13
CA GLU A 103 -13.05 2.13 25.51
C GLU A 103 -13.43 3.46 24.82
N ALA A 104 -13.00 4.59 25.37
CA ALA A 104 -13.16 5.89 24.72
C ALA A 104 -12.36 5.97 23.40
N GLY A 105 -11.13 5.45 23.41
CA GLY A 105 -10.28 5.38 22.21
C GLY A 105 -10.84 4.43 21.15
N LYS A 106 -11.37 3.27 21.54
CA LYS A 106 -12.07 2.35 20.62
C LYS A 106 -13.27 3.03 19.94
N LYS A 107 -14.11 3.75 20.70
CA LYS A 107 -15.24 4.50 20.13
C LYS A 107 -14.79 5.61 19.17
N LYS A 108 -13.73 6.35 19.51
CA LYS A 108 -13.14 7.36 18.62
C LYS A 108 -12.61 6.70 17.34
N ALA A 109 -11.90 5.57 17.45
CA ALA A 109 -11.36 4.82 16.32
C ALA A 109 -12.47 4.29 15.39
N SER A 110 -13.56 3.75 15.93
CA SER A 110 -14.72 3.32 15.14
C SER A 110 -15.33 4.48 14.35
N ARG A 111 -15.52 5.66 14.97
CA ARG A 111 -16.00 6.87 14.29
C ARG A 111 -15.05 7.35 13.21
N PHE A 112 -13.74 7.25 13.45
CA PHE A 112 -12.72 7.56 12.45
C PHE A 112 -12.85 6.64 11.24
N ALA A 113 -12.97 5.32 11.46
CA ALA A 113 -13.11 4.34 10.38
C ALA A 113 -14.41 4.55 9.58
N GLU A 114 -15.52 4.88 10.24
CA GLU A 114 -16.78 5.23 9.58
C GLU A 114 -16.67 6.50 8.74
N SER A 115 -16.05 7.57 9.27
CA SER A 115 -15.83 8.83 8.53
C SER A 115 -14.93 8.60 7.32
N LEU A 116 -13.84 7.85 7.48
CA LEU A 116 -12.94 7.50 6.38
C LEU A 116 -13.66 6.67 5.31
N ASN A 117 -14.41 5.65 5.70
CA ASN A 117 -15.20 4.84 4.77
C ASN A 117 -16.24 5.68 4.01
N ALA A 118 -16.94 6.59 4.69
CA ALA A 118 -17.90 7.49 4.06
C ALA A 118 -17.25 8.40 3.01
N ARG A 119 -16.01 8.85 3.24
CA ARG A 119 -15.22 9.64 2.28
C ARG A 119 -14.76 8.80 1.11
N LEU A 120 -14.20 7.62 1.35
CA LEU A 120 -13.73 6.72 0.29
C LEU A 120 -14.87 6.32 -0.66
N LEU A 121 -16.08 6.14 -0.13
CA LEU A 121 -17.29 5.81 -0.90
C LEU A 121 -18.07 7.04 -1.39
N ALA A 122 -17.59 8.27 -1.13
CA ALA A 122 -18.32 9.47 -1.50
C ALA A 122 -18.37 9.65 -3.04
N PRO A 123 -19.52 10.07 -3.61
CA PRO A 123 -19.71 10.30 -5.05
C PRO A 123 -18.67 11.23 -5.69
N THR A 124 -18.07 12.12 -4.89
CA THR A 124 -17.01 13.05 -5.30
C THR A 124 -15.70 12.34 -5.65
N LEU A 125 -15.40 11.22 -5.00
CA LEU A 125 -14.29 10.31 -5.36
C LEU A 125 -14.71 9.31 -6.46
N SER A 126 -16.00 8.96 -6.54
CA SER A 126 -16.59 8.06 -7.55
C SER A 126 -16.70 8.63 -8.97
N LYS A 127 -16.27 9.88 -9.21
CA LYS A 127 -16.13 10.42 -10.58
C LYS A 127 -14.84 9.99 -11.28
N GLY A 128 -13.92 9.35 -10.57
CA GLY A 128 -12.80 8.62 -11.16
C GLY A 128 -13.18 7.17 -11.48
N PRO A 129 -12.43 6.46 -12.35
CA PRO A 129 -12.61 5.01 -12.56
C PRO A 129 -12.48 4.29 -11.22
N ASP A 130 -13.30 3.26 -10.95
CA ASP A 130 -13.35 2.50 -9.68
C ASP A 130 -11.96 2.29 -9.04
N LEU A 131 -11.53 3.24 -8.19
CA LEU A 131 -10.18 3.26 -7.63
C LEU A 131 -10.02 2.29 -6.46
N ILE A 132 -11.13 1.93 -5.80
CA ILE A 132 -11.18 1.09 -4.62
C ILE A 132 -12.22 0.01 -4.89
N GLN A 133 -11.81 -1.24 -4.80
CA GLN A 133 -12.68 -2.39 -5.04
C GLN A 133 -13.53 -2.72 -3.81
N ALA A 134 -12.91 -2.68 -2.63
CA ALA A 134 -13.57 -3.05 -1.38
C ALA A 134 -12.90 -2.40 -0.18
N VAL A 135 -13.67 -2.22 0.89
CA VAL A 135 -13.22 -1.66 2.16
C VAL A 135 -13.78 -2.50 3.29
N TYR A 136 -12.90 -3.08 4.11
CA TYR A 136 -13.24 -3.97 5.20
C TYR A 136 -12.71 -3.40 6.52
N TYR A 137 -13.61 -2.99 7.41
CA TYR A 137 -13.27 -2.45 8.75
C TYR A 137 -14.17 -2.99 9.88
N ARG A 138 -15.28 -3.63 9.51
CA ARG A 138 -16.22 -4.28 10.41
C ARG A 138 -16.95 -5.41 9.68
N ILE A 139 -17.40 -6.41 10.42
CA ILE A 139 -18.39 -7.39 9.96
C ILE A 139 -19.73 -7.02 10.58
N SER A 140 -20.75 -6.82 9.76
CA SER A 140 -22.13 -6.69 10.21
C SER A 140 -22.96 -7.93 9.85
N PRO A 141 -24.08 -8.17 10.57
CA PRO A 141 -25.00 -9.24 10.23
C PRO A 141 -25.51 -9.19 8.79
N ARG A 142 -25.53 -8.00 8.15
CA ARG A 142 -25.89 -7.85 6.74
C ARG A 142 -24.87 -8.47 5.80
N ASP A 143 -23.59 -8.47 6.18
CA ASP A 143 -22.49 -9.02 5.38
C ASP A 143 -22.51 -10.56 5.43
N LEU A 144 -23.04 -11.15 6.51
CA LEU A 144 -23.22 -12.60 6.69
C LEU A 144 -24.51 -13.13 6.04
N GLY A 145 -25.38 -12.25 5.54
CA GLY A 145 -26.66 -12.61 4.92
C GLY A 145 -27.66 -13.25 5.88
N ASP A 146 -28.61 -14.00 5.31
CA ASP A 146 -29.72 -14.60 6.07
C ASP A 146 -29.26 -15.71 7.04
N GLY A 147 -28.07 -16.27 6.80
CA GLY A 147 -27.44 -17.29 7.63
C GLY A 147 -26.69 -16.78 8.87
N ALA A 148 -26.72 -15.47 9.17
CA ALA A 148 -25.95 -14.88 10.27
C ALA A 148 -26.17 -15.58 11.63
N LEU A 149 -27.40 -16.00 11.92
CA LEU A 149 -27.75 -16.70 13.17
C LEU A 149 -27.11 -18.10 13.27
N LEU A 150 -26.72 -18.72 12.16
CA LEU A 150 -26.11 -20.05 12.16
C LEU A 150 -24.67 -20.04 12.70
N PHE A 151 -24.03 -18.88 12.79
CA PHE A 151 -22.70 -18.73 13.40
C PHE A 151 -22.72 -18.79 14.93
N ALA A 152 -23.87 -18.59 15.56
CA ALA A 152 -24.01 -18.72 17.01
C ALA A 152 -23.69 -20.16 17.48
N SER A 153 -23.22 -20.29 18.71
CA SER A 153 -23.04 -21.59 19.35
C SER A 153 -24.40 -22.30 19.55
N PRO A 154 -24.42 -23.65 19.63
CA PRO A 154 -25.67 -24.38 19.88
C PRO A 154 -26.37 -23.95 21.19
N GLU A 155 -25.62 -23.50 22.19
CA GLU A 155 -26.18 -23.00 23.45
C GLU A 155 -26.83 -21.62 23.29
N GLU A 156 -26.17 -20.71 22.59
CA GLU A 156 -26.73 -19.40 22.25
C GLU A 156 -27.98 -19.53 21.40
N ALA A 157 -27.98 -20.44 20.41
CA ALA A 157 -29.15 -20.74 19.59
C ALA A 157 -30.33 -21.19 20.47
N ARG A 158 -30.12 -22.11 21.42
CA ARG A 158 -31.16 -22.56 22.36
C ARG A 158 -31.60 -21.45 23.32
N LYS A 159 -30.67 -20.61 23.79
CA LYS A 159 -30.97 -19.47 24.66
C LYS A 159 -31.85 -18.44 23.94
N LEU A 160 -31.47 -18.11 22.70
CA LEU A 160 -32.23 -17.23 21.81
C LEU A 160 -33.61 -17.80 21.53
N THR A 161 -33.72 -19.08 21.15
CA THR A 161 -35.02 -19.72 20.90
C THR A 161 -35.91 -19.67 22.14
N ARG A 162 -35.39 -19.98 23.34
CA ARG A 162 -36.15 -19.89 24.60
C ARG A 162 -36.63 -18.46 24.88
N MET A 163 -35.75 -17.48 24.73
CA MET A 163 -36.08 -16.07 24.93
C MET A 163 -37.16 -15.59 23.94
N VAL A 164 -37.01 -15.91 22.66
CA VAL A 164 -37.99 -15.55 21.62
C VAL A 164 -39.33 -16.23 21.88
N SER A 165 -39.34 -17.51 22.25
CA SER A 165 -40.57 -18.25 22.53
C SER A 165 -41.30 -17.74 23.77
N PHE A 166 -40.54 -17.29 24.78
CA PHE A 166 -41.08 -16.64 25.98
C PHE A 166 -41.65 -15.25 25.68
N LEU A 167 -40.95 -14.44 24.88
CA LEU A 167 -41.37 -13.07 24.57
C LEU A 167 -42.47 -12.99 23.51
N ALA A 168 -42.57 -13.97 22.61
CA ALA A 168 -43.50 -13.94 21.47
C ALA A 168 -44.96 -13.66 21.86
N PRO A 169 -45.56 -14.27 22.91
CA PRO A 169 -46.94 -13.97 23.32
C PRO A 169 -47.14 -12.54 23.85
N TYR A 170 -46.09 -11.93 24.41
CA TYR A 170 -46.14 -10.55 24.90
C TYR A 170 -45.95 -9.56 23.74
N LEU A 171 -45.02 -9.88 22.83
CA LEU A 171 -44.80 -9.10 21.60
C LEU A 171 -46.04 -9.12 20.71
N ASP A 172 -46.72 -10.26 20.57
CA ASP A 172 -47.97 -10.37 19.81
C ASP A 172 -49.06 -9.45 20.37
N ARG A 173 -49.26 -9.47 21.69
CA ARG A 173 -50.18 -8.56 22.39
C ARG A 173 -49.83 -7.09 22.17
N TRP A 174 -48.54 -6.74 22.29
CA TRP A 174 -48.10 -5.37 22.10
C TRP A 174 -48.24 -4.88 20.65
N VAL A 175 -47.86 -5.71 19.67
CA VAL A 175 -47.96 -5.36 18.25
C VAL A 175 -49.41 -5.15 17.86
N HIS A 176 -50.36 -5.89 18.42
CA HIS A 176 -51.79 -5.65 18.20
C HIS A 176 -52.33 -4.38 18.89
N ASP A 177 -51.87 -4.05 20.10
CA ASP A 177 -52.30 -2.84 20.83
C ASP A 177 -51.65 -1.55 20.27
N GLY A 178 -50.40 -1.63 19.81
CA GLY A 178 -49.66 -0.54 19.19
C GLY A 178 -49.43 0.69 20.10
N SER A 179 -49.77 0.59 21.38
CA SER A 179 -49.77 1.70 22.34
C SER A 179 -48.56 1.66 23.28
N LEU A 180 -48.10 2.84 23.71
CA LEU A 180 -47.07 2.96 24.77
C LEU A 180 -47.59 2.40 26.10
N THR A 181 -48.88 2.57 26.39
CA THR A 181 -49.51 2.06 27.60
C THR A 181 -49.48 0.53 27.66
N GLY A 182 -49.73 -0.14 26.55
CA GLY A 182 -49.61 -1.60 26.42
C GLY A 182 -48.19 -2.09 26.65
N LEU A 183 -47.19 -1.36 26.15
CA LEU A 183 -45.78 -1.66 26.42
C LEU A 183 -45.46 -1.58 27.91
N PHE A 184 -45.88 -0.50 28.59
CA PHE A 184 -45.66 -0.33 30.02
C PHE A 184 -46.38 -1.38 30.87
N ASN A 185 -47.59 -1.79 30.48
CA ASN A 185 -48.32 -2.86 31.16
C ASN A 185 -47.62 -4.22 31.02
N ILE A 186 -47.07 -4.54 29.84
CA ILE A 186 -46.29 -5.76 29.61
C ILE A 186 -45.01 -5.75 30.44
N ILE A 187 -44.31 -4.61 30.50
CA ILE A 187 -43.12 -4.44 31.33
C ILE A 187 -43.48 -4.62 32.82
N ALA A 188 -44.60 -4.05 33.27
CA ALA A 188 -45.10 -4.21 34.63
C ALA A 188 -45.53 -5.66 34.94
N GLU A 189 -46.09 -6.39 33.98
CA GLU A 189 -46.46 -7.81 34.11
C GLU A 189 -45.20 -8.70 34.22
N LEU A 190 -44.20 -8.43 33.38
CA LEU A 190 -42.90 -9.12 33.37
C LEU A 190 -42.10 -8.88 34.66
N LEU A 191 -42.17 -7.67 35.22
CA LEU A 191 -41.51 -7.30 36.49
C LEU A 191 -42.33 -7.67 37.73
N GLY A 192 -43.67 -7.68 37.62
CA GLY A 192 -44.59 -7.72 38.76
C GLY A 192 -45.31 -9.04 39.03
N GLY A 193 -45.14 -10.07 38.18
CA GLY A 193 -45.65 -11.42 38.44
C GLY A 193 -47.18 -11.52 38.67
N ARG A 194 -47.96 -10.54 38.21
CA ARG A 194 -49.42 -10.52 38.35
C ARG A 194 -50.07 -11.02 37.06
N ARG A 195 -50.60 -12.24 37.08
CA ARG A 195 -51.43 -12.78 36.00
C ARG A 195 -52.70 -11.94 35.88
N ALA A 196 -52.99 -11.43 34.69
CA ALA A 196 -54.28 -10.84 34.39
C ALA A 196 -55.40 -11.89 34.63
N GLU A 197 -56.30 -11.63 35.57
CA GLU A 197 -57.54 -12.36 35.72
C GLU A 197 -58.40 -12.09 34.48
N ASP A 198 -58.52 -13.08 33.61
CA ASP A 198 -59.36 -13.02 32.42
C ASP A 198 -60.83 -13.16 32.84
N GLY A 199 -61.65 -12.24 32.34
CA GLY A 199 -63.03 -12.07 32.76
C GLY A 199 -63.96 -13.16 32.25
N GLY A 200 -64.74 -13.73 33.17
CA GLY A 200 -66.15 -14.06 32.93
C GLY A 200 -66.47 -15.39 32.24
N ARG A 201 -66.55 -16.47 33.03
CA ARG A 201 -67.68 -17.43 33.03
C ARG A 201 -67.62 -18.26 34.32
N ARG A 202 -68.50 -17.92 35.28
CA ARG A 202 -68.79 -18.73 36.46
C ARG A 202 -69.43 -20.05 35.99
N ALA A 203 -68.74 -21.15 36.20
CA ALA A 203 -69.36 -22.44 36.45
C ALA A 203 -69.20 -22.70 37.96
N GLU A 204 -70.33 -22.76 38.65
CA GLU A 204 -70.41 -23.28 40.01
C GLU A 204 -70.16 -24.79 39.93
N ASP A 205 -69.04 -25.28 40.46
CA ASP A 205 -69.07 -26.50 41.27
C ASP A 205 -67.84 -26.62 42.18
N GLY A 206 -68.04 -27.28 43.31
CA GLY A 206 -67.25 -27.12 44.53
C GLY A 206 -65.84 -27.73 44.56
N GLY A 207 -65.04 -27.15 45.46
CA GLY A 207 -64.17 -27.90 46.38
C GLY A 207 -62.84 -28.42 45.84
N GLN A 208 -61.79 -27.61 45.95
CA GLN A 208 -60.55 -27.96 46.68
C GLN A 208 -59.58 -26.77 46.65
N ARG A 209 -59.19 -26.30 47.85
CA ARG A 209 -58.05 -25.40 48.05
C ARG A 209 -56.78 -26.16 47.65
N ALA A 210 -56.19 -25.79 46.52
CA ALA A 210 -54.78 -26.04 46.25
C ALA A 210 -53.98 -24.83 46.73
N GLU A 211 -53.32 -24.97 47.87
CA GLU A 211 -52.21 -24.11 48.26
C GLU A 211 -51.07 -24.33 47.26
N GLY A 212 -50.96 -23.44 46.28
CA GLY A 212 -49.84 -23.37 45.34
C GLY A 212 -49.42 -21.92 45.21
N GLY A 213 -48.53 -21.47 46.10
CA GLY A 213 -47.89 -20.16 45.99
C GLY A 213 -47.15 -20.05 44.67
N GLY A 214 -47.75 -19.38 43.69
CA GLY A 214 -47.15 -19.13 42.38
C GLY A 214 -45.92 -18.24 42.53
N ARG A 215 -44.74 -18.83 42.34
CA ARG A 215 -43.49 -18.09 42.17
C ARG A 215 -43.62 -17.16 40.96
N GLY A 216 -43.29 -15.87 41.15
CA GLY A 216 -43.38 -14.87 40.08
C GLY A 216 -42.40 -15.16 38.94
N ALA A 217 -42.82 -14.88 37.71
CA ALA A 217 -42.04 -15.09 36.47
C ALA A 217 -40.67 -14.34 36.44
N ALA A 218 -40.49 -13.35 37.30
CA ALA A 218 -39.22 -12.62 37.46
C ALA A 218 -38.10 -13.47 38.11
N LEU A 219 -38.43 -14.54 38.85
CA LEU A 219 -37.46 -15.39 39.56
C LEU A 219 -36.92 -16.56 38.73
N ASP A 220 -37.50 -16.84 37.56
CA ASP A 220 -37.02 -17.84 36.59
C ASP A 220 -36.26 -17.21 35.40
N MET A 221 -36.10 -15.88 35.38
CA MET A 221 -35.28 -15.21 34.38
C MET A 221 -33.78 -15.33 34.71
N ASP A 222 -32.99 -15.61 33.66
CA ASP A 222 -31.53 -15.54 33.73
C ASP A 222 -31.11 -14.13 34.21
N PRO A 223 -30.27 -14.00 35.27
CA PRO A 223 -29.85 -12.71 35.82
C PRO A 223 -29.28 -11.74 34.78
N ALA A 224 -28.63 -12.26 33.74
CA ALA A 224 -28.09 -11.46 32.64
C ALA A 224 -29.21 -10.79 31.80
N LEU A 225 -30.33 -11.49 31.62
CA LEU A 225 -31.49 -11.04 30.86
C LEU A 225 -32.28 -9.99 31.63
N LEU A 226 -32.40 -10.18 32.94
CA LEU A 226 -32.95 -9.16 33.85
C LEU A 226 -32.10 -7.88 33.81
N GLY A 227 -30.76 -8.01 33.81
CA GLY A 227 -29.83 -6.90 33.67
C GLY A 227 -29.98 -6.14 32.34
N GLN A 228 -30.15 -6.85 31.22
CA GLN A 228 -30.40 -6.23 29.92
C GLN A 228 -31.77 -5.54 29.84
N ALA A 229 -32.83 -6.15 30.39
CA ALA A 229 -34.16 -5.54 30.44
C ALA A 229 -34.16 -4.25 31.28
N LEU A 230 -33.45 -4.25 32.42
CA LEU A 230 -33.26 -3.06 33.25
C LEU A 230 -32.42 -1.98 32.55
N GLY A 231 -31.38 -2.38 31.81
CA GLY A 231 -30.58 -1.47 31.00
C GLY A 231 -31.40 -0.80 29.88
N PHE A 232 -32.25 -1.55 29.20
CA PHE A 232 -33.20 -1.02 28.22
C PHE A 232 -34.19 -0.03 28.85
N LEU A 233 -34.71 -0.36 30.03
CA LEU A 233 -35.58 0.54 30.81
C LEU A 233 -34.87 1.85 31.17
N GLN A 234 -33.60 1.76 31.59
CA GLN A 234 -32.78 2.92 31.91
C GLN A 234 -32.51 3.79 30.67
N GLU A 235 -32.24 3.18 29.52
CA GLU A 235 -32.02 3.90 28.26
C GLU A 235 -33.30 4.57 27.75
N LEU A 236 -34.45 3.91 27.90
CA LEU A 236 -35.76 4.46 27.60
C LEU A 236 -36.10 5.63 28.53
N LEU A 237 -35.83 5.51 29.83
CA LEU A 237 -36.01 6.59 30.80
C LEU A 237 -35.12 7.80 30.49
N ASN A 238 -33.86 7.58 30.12
CA ASN A 238 -32.94 8.65 29.73
C ASN A 238 -33.40 9.37 28.45
N HIS A 239 -33.93 8.64 27.46
CA HIS A 239 -34.47 9.25 26.24
C HIS A 239 -35.78 10.02 26.49
N VAL A 240 -36.63 9.52 27.41
CA VAL A 240 -37.82 10.24 27.85
C VAL A 240 -37.42 11.52 28.59
N ASP A 241 -36.40 11.47 29.45
CA ASP A 241 -35.87 12.64 30.16
C ASP A 241 -35.27 13.68 29.20
N GLN A 242 -34.49 13.25 28.20
CA GLN A 242 -33.96 14.12 27.13
C GLN A 242 -35.05 14.72 26.23
N ALA A 243 -36.10 13.95 25.93
CA ALA A 243 -37.24 14.46 25.16
C ALA A 243 -38.07 15.46 25.97
N LEU A 244 -38.16 15.29 27.29
CA LEU A 244 -38.86 16.21 28.20
C LEU A 244 -38.04 17.46 28.53
N SER A 245 -36.70 17.38 28.50
CA SER A 245 -35.79 18.51 28.75
C SER A 245 -35.60 19.44 27.55
N GLY A 246 -36.16 19.08 26.38
CA GLY A 246 -36.16 19.92 25.17
C GLY A 246 -34.91 19.81 24.31
N GLU A 247 -34.03 18.84 24.57
CA GLU A 247 -32.90 18.54 23.68
C GLU A 247 -33.38 17.87 22.38
N LYS A 248 -32.84 18.32 21.24
CA LYS A 248 -33.13 17.70 19.93
C LYS A 248 -32.54 16.30 19.90
N THR A 249 -33.40 15.30 20.04
CA THR A 249 -33.07 13.90 19.78
C THR A 249 -33.00 13.68 18.27
N GLU A 250 -31.78 13.55 17.72
CA GLU A 250 -31.58 13.11 16.33
C GLU A 250 -31.70 11.59 16.26
N GLY A 251 -32.86 11.08 15.86
CA GLY A 251 -33.05 9.65 15.54
C GLY A 251 -34.42 9.10 15.96
N PRO A 252 -34.81 7.91 15.45
CA PRO A 252 -35.99 7.20 15.94
C PRO A 252 -35.80 6.70 17.38
N PHE A 253 -36.88 6.66 18.18
CA PHE A 253 -36.90 6.17 19.58
C PHE A 253 -36.29 4.77 19.76
N PHE A 254 -36.29 3.95 18.71
CA PHE A 254 -35.69 2.62 18.68
C PHE A 254 -34.90 2.46 17.37
N ASP A 255 -33.62 2.80 17.36
CA ASP A 255 -32.74 2.54 16.20
C ASP A 255 -32.09 1.14 16.30
N LEU A 256 -32.89 0.11 16.07
CA LEU A 256 -32.44 -1.29 16.05
C LEU A 256 -31.56 -1.64 14.83
N ASN A 257 -31.41 -0.71 13.86
CA ASN A 257 -30.50 -0.91 12.73
C ASN A 257 -29.03 -0.68 13.10
N GLN A 258 -28.76 -0.07 14.25
CA GLN A 258 -27.43 0.01 14.86
C GLN A 258 -27.03 -1.30 15.55
N ALA A 259 -27.33 -2.45 14.92
CA ALA A 259 -26.68 -3.70 15.28
C ALA A 259 -25.18 -3.50 15.05
N ARG A 260 -24.46 -3.17 16.13
CA ARG A 260 -23.04 -2.82 16.12
C ARG A 260 -22.30 -4.00 15.48
N GLY A 261 -21.82 -3.80 14.25
CA GLY A 261 -20.92 -4.76 13.64
C GLY A 261 -19.67 -4.90 14.50
N GLU A 262 -19.07 -6.09 14.51
CA GLU A 262 -17.77 -6.27 15.14
C GLU A 262 -16.71 -5.62 14.26
N TYR A 263 -16.07 -4.60 14.81
CA TYR A 263 -14.93 -3.94 14.19
C TYR A 263 -13.69 -4.83 14.31
N PHE A 264 -12.77 -4.73 13.35
CA PHE A 264 -11.51 -5.49 13.35
C PHE A 264 -10.49 -4.88 14.32
N PHE A 265 -10.78 -5.01 15.60
CA PHE A 265 -9.81 -4.72 16.65
C PHE A 265 -8.81 -5.88 16.77
N THR A 266 -7.55 -5.57 17.10
CA THR A 266 -6.59 -6.59 17.54
C THR A 266 -7.07 -7.25 18.83
N ALA A 267 -6.56 -8.44 19.18
CA ALA A 267 -6.97 -9.11 20.42
C ALA A 267 -6.58 -8.29 21.67
N SER A 268 -5.47 -7.54 21.59
CA SER A 268 -5.11 -6.53 22.59
C SER A 268 -6.07 -5.32 22.68
N GLY A 269 -6.93 -5.12 21.68
CA GLY A 269 -7.85 -3.98 21.58
C GLY A 269 -7.16 -2.63 21.38
N ARG A 270 -5.84 -2.62 21.16
CA ARG A 270 -5.00 -1.42 21.03
C ARG A 270 -5.02 -0.82 19.63
N LEU A 271 -5.34 -1.63 18.61
CA LEU A 271 -5.42 -1.18 17.22
C LEU A 271 -6.79 -1.54 16.65
N LEU A 272 -7.29 -0.68 15.77
CA LEU A 272 -8.36 -0.97 14.82
C LEU A 272 -7.74 -0.99 13.43
N VAL A 273 -7.94 -2.09 12.70
CA VAL A 273 -7.34 -2.30 11.38
C VAL A 273 -8.43 -2.23 10.31
N MET A 274 -8.21 -1.39 9.30
CA MET A 274 -9.08 -1.26 8.14
C MET A 274 -8.31 -1.69 6.89
N ARG A 275 -8.86 -2.67 6.17
CA ARG A 275 -8.27 -3.27 4.96
C ARG A 275 -8.97 -2.68 3.73
N ILE A 276 -8.23 -2.03 2.85
CA ILE A 276 -8.73 -1.37 1.64
C ILE A 276 -8.11 -2.08 0.45
N LEU A 277 -8.93 -2.60 -0.47
CA LEU A 277 -8.48 -3.28 -1.68
C LEU A 277 -8.39 -2.26 -2.83
N PRO A 278 -7.18 -1.83 -3.25
CA PRO A 278 -7.04 -0.89 -4.35
C PRO A 278 -7.33 -1.55 -5.70
N SER A 279 -7.78 -0.79 -6.69
CA SER A 279 -7.71 -1.25 -8.08
C SER A 279 -6.29 -1.08 -8.62
N LYS A 280 -5.80 -2.09 -9.34
CA LYS A 280 -4.44 -2.08 -9.91
C LYS A 280 -4.51 -1.75 -11.40
N ASP A 281 -3.83 -0.68 -11.80
CA ASP A 281 -3.72 -0.27 -13.21
C ASP A 281 -2.31 -0.59 -13.73
N PHE A 282 -2.13 -1.80 -14.23
CA PHE A 282 -0.84 -2.26 -14.77
C PHE A 282 -0.42 -1.54 -16.06
N SER A 283 -1.27 -0.67 -16.63
CA SER A 283 -0.91 0.16 -17.78
C SER A 283 -0.26 1.49 -17.38
N ALA A 284 -0.41 1.89 -16.11
CA ALA A 284 0.19 3.11 -15.58
C ALA A 284 1.60 2.85 -15.02
N LEU A 285 2.45 3.88 -15.06
CA LEU A 285 3.79 3.87 -14.46
C LEU A 285 3.76 3.58 -12.95
N ASP A 286 2.67 3.93 -12.28
CA ASP A 286 2.42 3.63 -10.87
C ASP A 286 1.11 2.84 -10.74
N VAL A 287 1.26 1.52 -10.56
CA VAL A 287 0.17 0.53 -10.57
C VAL A 287 -0.93 0.86 -9.54
N VAL A 288 -0.56 1.44 -8.40
CA VAL A 288 -1.48 1.77 -7.30
C VAL A 288 -1.50 3.27 -6.97
N GLY A 289 -0.79 4.11 -7.71
CA GLY A 289 -0.62 5.52 -7.40
C GLY A 289 -1.92 6.32 -7.28
N LYS A 290 -2.84 6.14 -8.23
CA LYS A 290 -4.15 6.82 -8.19
C LYS A 290 -5.00 6.38 -6.98
N PRO A 291 -5.24 5.08 -6.74
CA PRO A 291 -5.89 4.61 -5.52
C PRO A 291 -5.19 5.08 -4.23
N LEU A 292 -3.87 4.93 -4.18
CA LEU A 292 -3.09 5.25 -2.99
C LEU A 292 -3.16 6.75 -2.66
N ALA A 293 -3.02 7.61 -3.67
CA ALA A 293 -3.18 9.06 -3.50
C ALA A 293 -4.60 9.43 -3.04
N ALA A 294 -5.63 8.74 -3.53
CA ALA A 294 -7.00 8.94 -3.09
C ALA A 294 -7.18 8.56 -1.60
N VAL A 295 -6.64 7.41 -1.20
CA VAL A 295 -6.65 6.95 0.20
C VAL A 295 -5.87 7.91 1.09
N ARG A 296 -4.67 8.35 0.70
CA ARG A 296 -3.87 9.32 1.45
C ARG A 296 -4.60 10.65 1.65
N ARG A 297 -5.21 11.22 0.61
CA ARG A 297 -6.01 12.46 0.73
C ARG A 297 -7.22 12.28 1.65
N ALA A 298 -7.95 11.17 1.51
CA ALA A 298 -9.08 10.88 2.39
C ALA A 298 -8.62 10.73 3.84
N LEU A 299 -7.49 10.05 4.06
CA LEU A 299 -6.88 9.85 5.36
C LEU A 299 -6.43 11.16 6.01
N GLU A 300 -5.71 12.02 5.28
CA GLU A 300 -5.30 13.35 5.74
C GLU A 300 -6.51 14.21 6.15
N SER A 301 -7.57 14.23 5.33
CA SER A 301 -8.79 14.98 5.65
C SER A 301 -9.50 14.44 6.89
N THR A 302 -9.44 13.13 7.14
CA THR A 302 -10.05 12.50 8.31
C THR A 302 -9.18 12.72 9.56
N ARG A 303 -7.85 12.69 9.43
CA ARG A 303 -6.89 13.03 10.50
C ARG A 303 -7.12 14.44 11.03
N ALA A 304 -7.45 15.39 10.17
CA ALA A 304 -7.75 16.76 10.59
C ALA A 304 -8.98 16.87 11.51
N GLU A 305 -9.94 15.94 11.41
CA GLU A 305 -11.12 15.88 12.28
C GLU A 305 -10.86 15.19 13.62
N PHE A 306 -9.82 14.35 13.68
CA PHE A 306 -9.46 13.56 14.85
C PHE A 306 -7.96 13.70 15.16
N PRO A 307 -7.47 14.89 15.57
CA PRO A 307 -6.03 15.14 15.77
C PRO A 307 -5.42 14.31 16.91
N ASP A 308 -6.24 13.83 17.86
CA ASP A 308 -5.78 13.02 19.00
C ASP A 308 -5.50 11.55 18.65
N LEU A 309 -5.87 11.08 17.45
CA LEU A 309 -5.71 9.68 17.05
C LEU A 309 -4.43 9.52 16.20
N ALA A 310 -3.54 8.64 16.66
CA ALA A 310 -2.44 8.17 15.83
C ALA A 310 -2.97 7.16 14.81
N VAL A 311 -2.91 7.54 13.54
CA VAL A 311 -3.39 6.71 12.42
C VAL A 311 -2.34 6.69 11.34
N GLY A 312 -2.10 5.53 10.74
CA GLY A 312 -1.14 5.34 9.66
C GLY A 312 -1.63 4.44 8.54
N LEU A 313 -0.98 4.53 7.38
CA LEU A 313 -1.23 3.69 6.22
C LEU A 313 -0.03 2.80 5.93
N THR A 314 -0.25 1.48 5.86
CA THR A 314 0.76 0.47 5.51
C THR A 314 0.18 -0.59 4.55
N GLY A 315 0.90 -1.69 4.35
CA GLY A 315 0.59 -2.79 3.44
C GLY A 315 1.58 -2.86 2.29
N ARG A 316 1.71 -4.04 1.68
CA ARG A 316 2.62 -4.27 0.53
C ARG A 316 2.49 -3.18 -0.56
N PRO A 317 1.28 -2.78 -1.01
CA PRO A 317 1.16 -1.77 -2.06
C PRO A 317 1.64 -0.37 -1.62
N ALA A 318 1.44 0.01 -0.36
CA ALA A 318 1.92 1.29 0.17
C ALA A 318 3.44 1.30 0.32
N LEU A 319 4.02 0.22 0.85
CA LEU A 319 5.47 0.04 0.99
C LEU A 319 6.16 0.09 -0.37
N GLN A 320 5.64 -0.63 -1.37
CA GLN A 320 6.18 -0.64 -2.74
C GLN A 320 6.13 0.74 -3.40
N ALA A 321 5.02 1.46 -3.25
CA ALA A 321 4.88 2.80 -3.81
C ALA A 321 5.85 3.79 -3.15
N ASP A 322 6.00 3.76 -1.82
CA ASP A 322 6.95 4.62 -1.12
C ASP A 322 8.40 4.28 -1.45
N GLU A 323 8.73 2.99 -1.58
CA GLU A 323 10.04 2.52 -2.02
C GLU A 323 10.37 3.02 -3.44
N MET A 324 9.41 2.95 -4.36
CA MET A 324 9.57 3.45 -5.72
C MET A 324 9.72 4.98 -5.75
N GLU A 325 8.87 5.73 -5.04
CA GLU A 325 8.93 7.20 -5.00
C GLU A 325 10.26 7.69 -4.39
N THR A 326 10.69 7.08 -3.29
CA THR A 326 11.98 7.42 -2.66
C THR A 326 13.16 7.07 -3.55
N THR A 327 13.15 5.89 -4.18
CA THR A 327 14.21 5.46 -5.09
C THR A 327 14.32 6.38 -6.30
N ASP A 328 13.21 6.70 -6.97
CA ASP A 328 13.21 7.60 -8.13
C ASP A 328 13.78 8.99 -7.78
N ARG A 329 13.36 9.54 -6.64
CA ARG A 329 13.82 10.83 -6.15
C ARG A 329 15.32 10.83 -5.85
N ASP A 330 15.80 9.81 -5.14
CA ASP A 330 17.20 9.73 -4.73
C ASP A 330 18.11 9.39 -5.91
N MET A 331 17.66 8.54 -6.83
CA MET A 331 18.37 8.24 -8.07
C MET A 331 18.52 9.48 -8.95
N THR A 332 17.44 10.24 -9.14
CA THR A 332 17.48 11.49 -9.92
C THR A 332 18.44 12.50 -9.30
N ARG A 333 18.38 12.68 -7.98
CA ARG A 333 19.31 13.55 -7.24
C ARG A 333 20.75 13.07 -7.37
N ALA A 334 21.00 11.78 -7.14
CA ALA A 334 22.34 11.19 -7.23
C ALA A 334 22.92 11.32 -8.64
N ALA A 335 22.11 11.11 -9.69
CA ALA A 335 22.54 11.27 -11.07
C ALA A 335 22.92 12.73 -11.39
N ILE A 336 22.09 13.70 -10.99
CA ILE A 336 22.39 15.14 -11.19
C ILE A 336 23.67 15.53 -10.44
N ILE A 337 23.78 15.14 -9.16
CA ILE A 337 24.95 15.41 -8.34
C ILE A 337 26.20 14.78 -8.98
N ALA A 338 26.14 13.51 -9.37
CA ALA A 338 27.27 12.81 -9.99
C ALA A 338 27.73 13.50 -11.27
N VAL A 339 26.81 13.81 -12.19
CA VAL A 339 27.13 14.49 -13.46
C VAL A 339 27.76 15.86 -13.21
N LEU A 340 27.22 16.65 -12.26
CA LEU A 340 27.77 17.96 -11.92
C LEU A 340 29.15 17.85 -11.27
N PHE A 341 29.34 16.98 -10.27
CA PHE A 341 30.62 16.80 -9.59
C PHE A 341 31.70 16.28 -10.55
N VAL A 342 31.38 15.28 -11.37
CA VAL A 342 32.26 14.76 -12.41
C VAL A 342 32.61 15.87 -13.40
N GLY A 343 31.61 16.60 -13.90
CA GLY A 343 31.81 17.72 -14.82
C GLY A 343 32.72 18.81 -14.26
N VAL A 344 32.49 19.24 -13.02
CA VAL A 344 33.30 20.26 -12.32
C VAL A 344 34.72 19.75 -12.06
N LEU A 345 34.86 18.53 -11.55
CA LEU A 345 36.16 17.90 -11.31
C LEU A 345 36.99 17.89 -12.59
N PHE A 346 36.40 17.46 -13.71
CA PHE A 346 37.11 17.44 -14.99
C PHE A 346 37.36 18.83 -15.55
N MET A 347 36.46 19.79 -15.34
CA MET A 347 36.71 21.18 -15.72
C MET A 347 37.96 21.74 -15.01
N VAL A 348 38.13 21.43 -13.72
CA VAL A 348 39.30 21.80 -12.92
C VAL A 348 40.55 21.07 -13.41
N VAL A 349 40.50 19.75 -13.59
CA VAL A 349 41.67 18.94 -14.00
C VAL A 349 42.13 19.30 -15.41
N LEU A 350 41.19 19.44 -16.36
CA LEU A 350 41.48 19.68 -17.78
C LEU A 350 41.63 21.18 -18.12
N HIS A 351 41.43 22.08 -17.15
CA HIS A 351 41.50 23.53 -17.29
C HIS A 351 40.69 24.08 -18.49
N GLY A 352 39.45 23.59 -18.64
CA GLY A 352 38.54 24.01 -19.71
C GLY A 352 37.24 23.19 -19.73
N TRP A 353 36.14 23.82 -20.17
CA TRP A 353 34.80 23.21 -20.13
C TRP A 353 34.51 22.30 -21.34
N LEU A 354 35.12 22.56 -22.50
CA LEU A 354 34.77 21.87 -23.74
C LEU A 354 35.14 20.38 -23.72
N ARG A 355 36.32 20.00 -23.20
CA ARG A 355 36.74 18.58 -23.15
C ARG A 355 35.83 17.74 -22.23
N PRO A 356 35.55 18.15 -20.98
CA PRO A 356 34.53 17.47 -20.15
C PRO A 356 33.16 17.41 -20.83
N PHE A 357 32.72 18.51 -21.45
CA PHE A 357 31.44 18.56 -22.14
C PHE A 357 31.34 17.52 -23.27
N LEU A 358 32.40 17.36 -24.09
CA LEU A 358 32.42 16.35 -25.15
C LEU A 358 32.34 14.92 -24.59
N VAL A 359 32.96 14.64 -23.45
CA VAL A 359 32.85 13.33 -22.77
C VAL A 359 31.42 13.11 -22.28
N LEU A 360 30.83 14.11 -21.61
CA LEU A 360 29.46 14.03 -21.11
C LEU A 360 28.44 13.91 -22.24
N LEU A 361 28.65 14.59 -23.38
CA LEU A 361 27.81 14.45 -24.57
C LEU A 361 27.90 13.04 -25.15
N SER A 362 29.11 12.48 -25.24
CA SER A 362 29.30 11.07 -25.64
C SER A 362 28.63 10.09 -24.70
N LEU A 363 28.71 10.32 -23.39
CA LEU A 363 28.00 9.52 -22.40
C LEU A 363 26.48 9.62 -22.58
N ALA A 364 25.95 10.83 -22.77
CA ALA A 364 24.52 11.05 -22.98
C ALA A 364 24.01 10.32 -24.23
N MET A 365 24.78 10.31 -25.32
CA MET A 365 24.44 9.52 -26.51
C MET A 365 24.43 8.01 -26.21
N ALA A 366 25.44 7.50 -25.50
CA ALA A 366 25.48 6.09 -25.11
C ALA A 366 24.31 5.72 -24.19
N MET A 367 23.96 6.60 -23.25
CA MET A 367 22.81 6.43 -22.35
C MET A 367 21.50 6.37 -23.13
N ALA A 368 21.31 7.27 -24.10
CA ALA A 368 20.14 7.25 -24.97
C ALA A 368 20.04 5.92 -25.74
N TRP A 369 21.16 5.42 -26.28
CA TRP A 369 21.19 4.09 -26.94
C TRP A 369 20.85 2.96 -25.97
N SER A 370 21.35 3.01 -24.72
CA SER A 370 21.01 2.04 -23.68
C SER A 370 19.51 2.03 -23.36
N PHE A 371 18.88 3.20 -23.20
CA PHE A 371 17.44 3.29 -22.96
C PHE A 371 16.64 2.78 -24.16
N GLY A 372 17.02 3.14 -25.39
CA GLY A 372 16.37 2.62 -26.59
C GLY A 372 16.50 1.09 -26.71
N PHE A 373 17.68 0.55 -26.39
CA PHE A 373 17.88 -0.91 -26.34
C PHE A 373 17.04 -1.58 -25.27
N ALA A 374 16.99 -1.03 -24.05
CA ALA A 374 16.14 -1.54 -22.97
C ALA A 374 14.67 -1.57 -23.40
N THR A 375 14.22 -0.53 -24.11
CA THR A 375 12.85 -0.43 -24.64
C THR A 375 12.54 -1.52 -25.67
N VAL A 376 13.48 -1.82 -26.57
CA VAL A 376 13.27 -2.83 -27.63
C VAL A 376 13.39 -4.26 -27.11
N THR A 377 14.24 -4.49 -26.10
CA THR A 377 14.54 -5.85 -25.62
C THR A 377 13.70 -6.28 -24.43
N VAL A 378 13.47 -5.37 -23.48
CA VAL A 378 12.74 -5.65 -22.23
C VAL A 378 11.36 -4.96 -22.24
N GLY A 379 11.27 -3.74 -22.77
CA GLY A 379 10.03 -2.95 -22.84
C GLY A 379 9.67 -2.24 -21.53
N GLU A 380 10.19 -2.73 -20.41
CA GLU A 380 9.99 -2.18 -19.07
C GLU A 380 11.30 -2.07 -18.28
N LEU A 381 11.34 -1.15 -17.31
CA LEU A 381 12.36 -1.12 -16.27
C LEU A 381 11.73 -1.36 -14.91
N ASN A 382 12.34 -2.23 -14.12
CA ASN A 382 11.97 -2.49 -12.74
C ASN A 382 12.84 -1.67 -11.78
N LEU A 383 12.46 -1.63 -10.50
CA LEU A 383 13.16 -0.89 -9.45
C LEU A 383 14.70 -1.11 -9.44
N LEU A 384 15.14 -2.34 -9.72
CA LEU A 384 16.55 -2.70 -9.72
C LEU A 384 17.23 -2.39 -11.06
N SER A 385 16.53 -2.59 -12.18
CA SER A 385 17.13 -2.33 -13.47
C SER A 385 17.34 -0.83 -13.68
N VAL A 386 16.47 0.06 -13.19
CA VAL A 386 16.66 1.53 -13.28
C VAL A 386 18.06 1.98 -12.80
N ILE A 387 18.64 1.30 -11.80
CA ILE A 387 19.99 1.55 -11.25
C ILE A 387 21.10 1.49 -12.32
N PHE A 388 20.89 0.77 -13.44
CA PHE A 388 21.87 0.68 -14.53
C PHE A 388 22.34 2.06 -15.00
N ALA A 389 21.43 3.05 -15.07
CA ALA A 389 21.76 4.37 -15.58
C ALA A 389 22.77 5.08 -14.67
N LEU A 390 22.58 5.00 -13.35
CA LEU A 390 23.53 5.57 -12.39
C LEU A 390 24.90 4.89 -12.49
N VAL A 391 24.93 3.57 -12.64
CA VAL A 391 26.18 2.80 -12.75
C VAL A 391 26.92 3.11 -14.05
N LEU A 392 26.19 3.25 -15.17
CA LEU A 392 26.78 3.64 -16.47
C LEU A 392 27.40 5.03 -16.44
N VAL A 393 26.82 5.99 -15.69
CA VAL A 393 27.44 7.31 -15.53
C VAL A 393 28.81 7.19 -14.85
N GLY A 394 28.95 6.32 -13.86
CA GLY A 394 30.24 6.07 -13.21
C GLY A 394 31.24 5.39 -14.15
N ILE A 395 30.91 4.19 -14.61
CA ILE A 395 31.85 3.33 -15.36
C ILE A 395 32.10 3.85 -16.78
N GLY A 396 31.07 4.41 -17.43
CA GLY A 396 31.14 4.82 -18.84
C GLY A 396 32.02 6.04 -19.10
N VAL A 397 32.09 6.96 -18.13
CA VAL A 397 32.90 8.19 -18.26
C VAL A 397 34.40 7.89 -18.24
N ASP A 398 34.83 6.86 -17.50
CA ASP A 398 36.25 6.45 -17.37
C ASP A 398 36.92 6.19 -18.72
N PHE A 399 36.20 5.57 -19.65
CA PHE A 399 36.70 5.31 -21.00
C PHE A 399 37.03 6.61 -21.73
N GLY A 400 36.14 7.61 -21.64
CA GLY A 400 36.34 8.92 -22.26
C GLY A 400 37.49 9.69 -21.62
N ILE A 401 37.64 9.61 -20.30
CA ILE A 401 38.73 10.26 -19.56
C ILE A 401 40.09 9.73 -20.03
N HIS A 402 40.26 8.41 -20.11
CA HIS A 402 41.51 7.81 -20.56
C HIS A 402 41.90 8.25 -21.99
N VAL A 403 40.91 8.37 -22.89
CA VAL A 403 41.12 8.87 -24.25
C VAL A 403 41.52 10.34 -24.25
N VAL A 404 40.77 11.19 -23.55
CA VAL A 404 41.02 12.64 -23.50
C VAL A 404 42.37 12.93 -22.86
N MET A 405 42.71 12.27 -21.75
CA MET A 405 44.00 12.48 -21.08
C MET A 405 45.17 12.10 -21.99
N ARG A 406 45.06 10.99 -22.74
CA ARG A 406 46.12 10.62 -23.70
C ARG A 406 46.19 11.58 -24.88
N TYR A 407 45.05 12.06 -25.37
CA TYR A 407 44.99 13.10 -26.40
C TYR A 407 45.71 14.37 -25.93
N VAL A 408 45.44 14.83 -24.71
CA VAL A 408 46.05 16.04 -24.18
C VAL A 408 47.55 15.85 -23.91
N GLU A 409 47.97 14.69 -23.42
CA GLU A 409 49.40 14.37 -23.25
C GLU A 409 50.15 14.37 -24.60
N ALA A 410 49.55 13.76 -25.63
CA ALA A 410 50.12 13.72 -26.98
C ALA A 410 50.23 15.12 -27.59
N TYR A 411 49.16 15.92 -27.48
CA TYR A 411 49.13 17.30 -27.94
C TYR A 411 50.17 18.17 -27.20
N GLY A 412 50.33 17.95 -25.90
CA GLY A 412 51.33 18.61 -25.06
C GLY A 412 52.78 18.33 -25.44
N LYS A 413 53.05 17.18 -26.07
CA LYS A 413 54.36 16.82 -26.61
C LYS A 413 54.62 17.46 -27.99
N GLY A 414 53.75 18.36 -28.45
CA GLY A 414 53.88 19.06 -29.73
C GLY A 414 53.33 18.29 -30.93
N LEU A 415 52.60 17.19 -30.71
CA LEU A 415 51.93 16.49 -31.82
C LEU A 415 50.75 17.30 -32.33
N GLY A 416 50.53 17.26 -33.66
CA GLY A 416 49.33 17.85 -34.27
C GLY A 416 48.05 17.21 -33.74
N VAL A 417 46.90 17.89 -33.90
CA VAL A 417 45.58 17.42 -33.41
C VAL A 417 45.28 16.00 -33.92
N GLU A 418 45.52 15.77 -35.20
CA GLU A 418 45.21 14.50 -35.86
C GLU A 418 46.03 13.34 -35.28
N GLU A 419 47.35 13.52 -35.21
CA GLU A 419 48.24 12.50 -34.66
C GLU A 419 47.99 12.31 -33.15
N SER A 420 47.59 13.36 -32.43
CA SER A 420 47.23 13.25 -31.01
C SER A 420 46.00 12.38 -30.78
N VAL A 421 44.96 12.52 -31.61
CA VAL A 421 43.76 11.65 -31.55
C VAL A 421 44.12 10.22 -31.94
N ARG A 422 44.95 10.04 -32.97
CA ARG A 422 45.42 8.72 -33.40
C ARG A 422 46.21 8.01 -32.30
N VAL A 423 47.14 8.71 -31.65
CA VAL A 423 47.93 8.17 -30.53
C VAL A 423 47.04 7.80 -29.35
N ALA A 424 46.04 8.64 -29.02
CA ALA A 424 45.09 8.34 -27.97
C ALA A 424 44.33 7.04 -28.22
N LEU A 425 43.82 6.84 -29.44
CA LEU A 425 43.14 5.62 -29.86
C LEU A 425 44.04 4.39 -29.86
N LEU A 426 45.21 4.47 -30.50
CA LEU A 426 46.08 3.30 -30.69
C LEU A 426 46.76 2.85 -29.40
N ARG A 427 47.15 3.79 -28.52
CA ARG A 427 47.86 3.45 -27.27
C ARG A 427 46.94 3.13 -26.12
N THR A 428 45.81 3.83 -26.00
CA THR A 428 44.90 3.67 -24.85
C THR A 428 43.73 2.74 -25.17
N GLY A 429 43.32 2.64 -26.44
CA GLY A 429 42.23 1.79 -26.90
C GLY A 429 42.31 0.33 -26.43
N PRO A 430 43.47 -0.37 -26.47
CA PRO A 430 43.56 -1.74 -25.98
C PRO A 430 43.20 -1.91 -24.50
N GLY A 431 43.60 -0.96 -23.66
CA GLY A 431 43.30 -0.97 -22.23
C GLY A 431 41.82 -0.66 -21.97
N VAL A 432 41.27 0.31 -22.69
CA VAL A 432 39.85 0.69 -22.60
C VAL A 432 38.94 -0.45 -23.05
N ILE A 433 39.25 -1.11 -24.18
CA ILE A 433 38.48 -2.25 -24.68
C ILE A 433 38.52 -3.41 -23.67
N LEU A 434 39.71 -3.72 -23.12
CA LEU A 434 39.84 -4.80 -22.13
C LEU A 434 39.02 -4.50 -20.87
N GLY A 435 39.13 -3.28 -20.32
CA GLY A 435 38.37 -2.88 -19.14
C GLY A 435 36.85 -2.85 -19.37
N ALA A 436 36.41 -2.45 -20.56
CA ALA A 436 35.00 -2.52 -20.95
C ALA A 436 34.52 -3.98 -21.02
N VAL A 437 35.27 -4.86 -21.70
CA VAL A 437 34.90 -6.29 -21.82
C VAL A 437 34.82 -6.97 -20.45
N THR A 438 35.76 -6.71 -19.53
CA THR A 438 35.68 -7.27 -18.17
C THR A 438 34.45 -6.79 -17.42
N SER A 439 34.07 -5.53 -17.60
CA SER A 439 32.87 -4.96 -16.98
C SER A 439 31.59 -5.57 -17.57
N VAL A 440 31.56 -5.76 -18.91
CA VAL A 440 30.46 -6.47 -19.59
C VAL A 440 30.31 -7.89 -19.07
N CYS A 441 31.41 -8.63 -18.90
CA CYS A 441 31.39 -9.97 -18.33
C CYS A 441 30.83 -9.99 -16.91
N ALA A 442 31.14 -8.99 -16.08
CA ALA A 442 30.59 -8.88 -14.73
C ALA A 442 29.06 -8.70 -14.76
N PHE A 443 28.54 -7.81 -15.59
CA PHE A 443 27.09 -7.64 -15.77
C PHE A 443 26.41 -8.88 -16.37
N TYR A 444 27.03 -9.52 -17.36
CA TYR A 444 26.44 -10.70 -18.00
C TYR A 444 26.50 -11.95 -17.12
N SER A 445 27.31 -11.96 -16.06
CA SER A 445 27.36 -13.08 -15.11
C SER A 445 26.03 -13.36 -14.41
N VAL A 446 25.16 -12.35 -14.29
CA VAL A 446 23.85 -12.48 -13.64
C VAL A 446 22.69 -12.81 -14.59
N LEU A 447 22.94 -12.96 -15.90
CA LEU A 447 21.91 -13.29 -16.89
C LEU A 447 21.25 -14.65 -16.63
N GLY A 448 21.96 -15.58 -16.00
CA GLY A 448 21.44 -16.91 -15.65
C GLY A 448 20.65 -16.96 -14.33
N SER A 449 20.35 -15.81 -13.72
CA SER A 449 19.59 -15.76 -12.46
C SER A 449 18.10 -16.00 -12.69
N ASP A 450 17.46 -16.82 -11.86
CA ASP A 450 16.00 -16.96 -11.79
C ASP A 450 15.29 -15.69 -11.29
N PHE A 451 16.07 -14.71 -10.83
CA PHE A 451 15.60 -13.39 -10.44
C PHE A 451 15.71 -12.43 -11.63
N ILE A 452 14.61 -12.31 -12.38
CA ILE A 452 14.45 -11.51 -13.61
C ILE A 452 14.94 -10.08 -13.40
N GLY A 453 14.67 -9.47 -12.24
CA GLY A 453 15.10 -8.10 -11.95
C GLY A 453 16.61 -7.90 -12.13
N LEU A 454 17.40 -8.86 -11.62
CA LEU A 454 18.86 -8.85 -11.70
C LEU A 454 19.35 -9.27 -13.10
N ALA A 455 18.68 -10.22 -13.75
CA ALA A 455 19.00 -10.61 -15.13
C ALA A 455 18.80 -9.44 -16.12
N GLN A 456 17.70 -8.69 -16.00
CA GLN A 456 17.43 -7.49 -16.80
C GLN A 456 18.47 -6.40 -16.53
N LEU A 457 18.85 -6.16 -15.26
CA LEU A 457 19.94 -5.25 -14.91
C LEU A 457 21.27 -5.67 -15.58
N GLY A 458 21.59 -6.96 -15.57
CA GLY A 458 22.77 -7.51 -16.24
C GLY A 458 22.75 -7.29 -17.76
N LEU A 459 21.62 -7.56 -18.40
CA LEU A 459 21.46 -7.38 -19.86
C LEU A 459 21.61 -5.92 -20.28
N ILE A 460 20.85 -5.03 -19.62
CA ILE A 460 20.81 -3.60 -19.96
C ILE A 460 22.13 -2.93 -19.57
N GLY A 461 22.64 -3.19 -18.37
CA GLY A 461 23.91 -2.65 -17.87
C GLY A 461 25.10 -3.10 -18.73
N GLY A 462 25.21 -4.40 -19.01
CA GLY A 462 26.29 -4.93 -19.84
C GLY A 462 26.26 -4.39 -21.27
N THR A 463 25.09 -4.36 -21.91
CA THR A 463 24.96 -3.75 -23.25
C THR A 463 25.21 -2.25 -23.22
N GLY A 464 24.82 -1.58 -22.13
CA GLY A 464 25.10 -0.16 -21.94
C GLY A 464 26.58 0.17 -21.83
N VAL A 465 27.38 -0.70 -21.20
CA VAL A 465 28.85 -0.56 -21.19
C VAL A 465 29.41 -0.71 -22.61
N LEU A 466 28.85 -1.60 -23.44
CA LEU A 466 29.24 -1.70 -24.86
C LEU A 466 28.90 -0.42 -25.63
N PHE A 467 27.73 0.18 -25.41
CA PHE A 467 27.40 1.48 -26.01
C PHE A 467 28.32 2.60 -25.55
N CYS A 468 28.70 2.61 -24.27
CA CYS A 468 29.71 3.54 -23.76
C CYS A 468 31.06 3.34 -24.47
N LEU A 469 31.50 2.10 -24.63
CA LEU A 469 32.73 1.79 -25.36
C LEU A 469 32.67 2.30 -26.81
N VAL A 470 31.57 2.04 -27.52
CA VAL A 470 31.39 2.51 -28.91
C VAL A 470 31.38 4.03 -28.97
N SER A 471 30.62 4.71 -28.12
CA SER A 471 30.55 6.17 -28.10
C SER A 471 31.91 6.81 -27.78
N MET A 472 32.65 6.27 -26.80
CA MET A 472 33.93 6.81 -26.35
C MET A 472 35.10 6.47 -27.29
N MET A 473 35.01 5.39 -28.06
CA MET A 473 36.01 5.04 -29.07
C MET A 473 35.73 5.63 -30.44
N VAL A 474 34.47 5.89 -30.80
CA VAL A 474 34.11 6.34 -32.15
C VAL A 474 33.69 7.81 -32.16
N VAL A 475 32.67 8.17 -31.37
CA VAL A 475 32.06 9.51 -31.43
C VAL A 475 32.93 10.53 -30.72
N LEU A 476 33.45 10.23 -29.52
CA LEU A 476 34.31 11.14 -28.77
C LEU A 476 35.57 11.55 -29.56
N PRO A 477 36.35 10.64 -30.15
CA PRO A 477 37.54 11.03 -30.91
C PRO A 477 37.21 11.80 -32.19
N ALA A 478 36.05 11.54 -32.82
CA ALA A 478 35.56 12.34 -33.94
C ALA A 478 35.25 13.78 -33.52
N MET A 479 34.59 13.96 -32.37
CA MET A 479 34.33 15.29 -31.79
C MET A 479 35.63 16.01 -31.41
N LEU A 480 36.58 15.31 -30.78
CA LEU A 480 37.91 15.87 -30.45
C LEU A 480 38.68 16.31 -31.71
N LEU A 481 38.64 15.49 -32.78
CA LEU A 481 39.29 15.82 -34.05
C LEU A 481 38.70 17.08 -34.67
N GLN A 482 37.37 17.20 -34.70
CA GLN A 482 36.69 18.35 -35.31
C GLN A 482 36.86 19.63 -34.46
N ALA A 483 36.72 19.52 -33.14
CA ALA A 483 36.93 20.64 -32.23
C ALA A 483 38.39 21.13 -32.24
N GLY A 484 39.35 20.20 -32.31
CA GLY A 484 40.77 20.53 -32.42
C GLY A 484 41.15 21.15 -33.76
N LYS A 485 40.60 20.66 -34.88
CA LYS A 485 40.79 21.29 -36.21
C LYS A 485 40.26 22.72 -36.26
N LYS A 486 39.15 23.00 -35.55
CA LYS A 486 38.57 24.34 -35.38
C LYS A 486 39.28 25.19 -34.32
N LYS A 487 40.33 24.69 -33.67
CA LYS A 487 41.08 25.36 -32.59
C LYS A 487 40.19 25.86 -31.44
N LEU A 488 39.15 25.11 -31.09
CA LEU A 488 38.20 25.47 -30.02
C LEU A 488 38.73 25.16 -28.61
N PHE A 489 39.86 24.46 -28.49
CA PHE A 489 40.44 24.13 -27.19
C PHE A 489 41.33 25.28 -26.66
N PRO A 490 41.26 25.58 -25.36
CA PRO A 490 42.16 26.56 -24.75
C PRO A 490 43.63 26.09 -24.84
N SER A 491 44.55 27.04 -24.94
CA SER A 491 46.01 26.80 -25.02
C SER A 491 46.62 26.31 -23.71
N SER A 492 45.89 26.40 -22.61
CA SER A 492 46.32 25.96 -21.29
C SER A 492 46.46 24.44 -21.23
N MET A 493 47.70 23.98 -21.03
CA MET A 493 48.02 22.58 -20.80
C MET A 493 47.61 22.16 -19.38
N PRO A 494 47.01 20.97 -19.18
CA PRO A 494 46.73 20.46 -17.85
C PRO A 494 48.03 20.31 -17.06
N ARG A 495 48.03 20.76 -15.81
CA ARG A 495 49.16 20.54 -14.89
C ARG A 495 49.12 19.10 -14.40
N ILE A 496 50.22 18.37 -14.60
CA ILE A 496 50.46 17.11 -13.88
C ILE A 496 50.83 17.50 -12.45
N THR A 497 49.89 17.37 -11.52
CA THR A 497 50.14 17.67 -10.11
C THR A 497 51.04 16.58 -9.52
N ALA A 498 52.26 16.94 -9.14
CA ALA A 498 53.13 16.03 -8.38
C ALA A 498 52.53 15.80 -6.99
N MET A 499 52.45 14.53 -6.56
CA MET A 499 51.96 14.15 -5.23
C MET A 499 53.14 13.64 -4.39
N PRO A 500 53.95 14.54 -3.78
CA PRO A 500 55.24 14.20 -3.17
C PRO A 500 55.12 13.22 -2.00
N LEU A 501 53.99 13.24 -1.28
CA LEU A 501 53.69 12.28 -0.23
C LEU A 501 53.52 10.86 -0.79
N LEU A 502 52.76 10.75 -1.88
CA LEU A 502 52.45 9.47 -2.51
C LEU A 502 53.72 8.87 -3.15
N GLU A 503 54.53 9.71 -3.78
CA GLU A 503 55.86 9.32 -4.29
C GLU A 503 56.78 8.80 -3.18
N ARG A 504 56.76 9.42 -1.99
CA ARG A 504 57.56 8.95 -0.84
C ARG A 504 57.09 7.60 -0.33
N ILE A 505 55.78 7.34 -0.33
CA ILE A 505 55.20 6.04 0.07
C ILE A 505 55.57 4.95 -0.93
N PHE A 506 55.41 5.21 -2.24
CA PHE A 506 55.69 4.23 -3.28
C PHE A 506 57.18 3.94 -3.52
N LYS A 507 58.10 4.73 -2.95
CA LYS A 507 59.53 4.39 -2.91
C LYS A 507 59.85 3.08 -2.16
N HIS A 508 58.93 2.59 -1.32
CA HIS A 508 59.12 1.36 -0.56
C HIS A 508 58.04 0.30 -0.84
N PRO A 509 57.99 -0.30 -2.06
CA PRO A 509 56.89 -1.17 -2.48
C PRO A 509 56.71 -2.40 -1.59
N LYS A 510 57.80 -3.00 -1.08
CA LYS A 510 57.72 -4.14 -0.16
C LYS A 510 57.07 -3.79 1.18
N ARG A 511 57.33 -2.57 1.70
CA ARG A 511 56.71 -2.10 2.94
C ARG A 511 55.23 -1.81 2.71
N VAL A 512 54.89 -1.16 1.60
CA VAL A 512 53.49 -0.91 1.22
C VAL A 512 52.72 -2.23 1.09
N LEU A 513 53.27 -3.21 0.38
CA LEU A 513 52.63 -4.52 0.22
C LEU A 513 52.52 -5.26 1.56
N GLY A 514 53.55 -5.21 2.40
CA GLY A 514 53.52 -5.80 3.75
C GLY A 514 52.48 -5.16 4.66
N ILE A 515 52.34 -3.83 4.62
CA ILE A 515 51.32 -3.08 5.37
C ILE A 515 49.92 -3.44 4.85
N LEU A 516 49.70 -3.45 3.53
CA LEU A 516 48.41 -3.84 2.94
C LEU A 516 48.04 -5.30 3.25
N LEU A 517 49.02 -6.20 3.24
CA LEU A 517 48.81 -7.59 3.64
C LEU A 517 48.46 -7.67 5.13
N LEU A 518 49.19 -6.95 5.99
CA LEU A 518 48.90 -6.90 7.42
C LEU A 518 47.49 -6.36 7.69
N ILE A 519 47.09 -5.26 7.04
CA ILE A 519 45.74 -4.69 7.16
C ILE A 519 44.69 -5.72 6.71
N THR A 520 44.92 -6.38 5.58
CA THR A 520 44.03 -7.45 5.08
C THR A 520 43.93 -8.61 6.08
N LEU A 521 45.05 -9.06 6.65
CA LEU A 521 45.08 -10.14 7.65
C LEU A 521 44.39 -9.73 8.96
N LEU A 522 44.56 -8.48 9.41
CA LEU A 522 43.87 -7.93 10.58
C LEU A 522 42.36 -7.76 10.35
N ALA A 523 41.92 -7.61 9.10
CA ALA A 523 40.50 -7.54 8.74
C ALA A 523 39.83 -8.92 8.60
N LEU A 524 40.59 -10.02 8.43
CA LEU A 524 40.05 -11.39 8.28
C LEU A 524 39.07 -11.81 9.38
N PRO A 525 39.29 -11.51 10.67
CA PRO A 525 38.31 -11.85 11.72
C PRO A 525 36.91 -11.25 11.48
N GLY A 526 36.83 -10.14 10.74
CA GLY A 526 35.56 -9.52 10.34
C GLY A 526 34.71 -10.40 9.42
N LEU A 527 35.33 -11.28 8.63
CA LEU A 527 34.62 -12.19 7.72
C LEU A 527 33.69 -13.14 8.49
N PHE A 528 34.11 -13.57 9.69
CA PHE A 528 33.31 -14.46 10.54
C PHE A 528 32.11 -13.76 11.22
N LYS A 529 32.03 -12.43 11.14
CA LYS A 529 30.90 -11.65 11.69
C LYS A 529 29.83 -11.30 10.64
N VAL A 530 30.09 -11.56 9.35
CA VAL A 530 29.13 -11.26 8.28
C VAL A 530 27.94 -12.21 8.39
N ARG A 531 26.73 -11.65 8.46
CA ARG A 531 25.46 -12.39 8.51
C ARG A 531 24.56 -11.91 7.37
N PHE A 532 23.71 -12.82 6.88
CA PHE A 532 22.68 -12.47 5.90
C PHE A 532 21.43 -11.96 6.61
N ASN A 533 20.87 -10.86 6.13
CA ASN A 533 19.60 -10.34 6.63
C ASN A 533 18.46 -10.80 5.73
N TYR A 534 17.54 -11.61 6.27
CA TYR A 534 16.37 -12.10 5.55
C TYR A 534 15.16 -11.16 5.65
N ASN A 535 15.23 -10.14 6.51
CA ASN A 535 14.11 -9.24 6.76
C ASN A 535 14.07 -8.09 5.74
N LEU A 536 13.14 -8.17 4.79
CA LEU A 536 12.96 -7.14 3.77
C LEU A 536 12.50 -5.79 4.36
N LEU A 537 11.81 -5.79 5.50
CA LEU A 537 11.34 -4.57 6.15
C LEU A 537 12.51 -3.74 6.72
N GLU A 538 13.64 -4.38 7.01
CA GLU A 538 14.85 -3.69 7.45
C GLU A 538 15.64 -3.07 6.29
N LEU A 539 15.39 -3.49 5.05
CA LEU A 539 15.97 -2.91 3.84
C LEU A 539 15.22 -1.64 3.39
N GLN A 540 13.99 -1.44 3.87
CA GLN A 540 13.17 -0.28 3.55
C GLN A 540 13.76 1.01 4.15
N ALA A 541 13.46 2.14 3.51
CA ALA A 541 13.93 3.44 3.97
C ALA A 541 13.34 3.80 5.35
N ARG A 542 14.15 4.44 6.20
CA ARG A 542 13.74 4.85 7.55
C ARG A 542 12.96 6.17 7.49
N GLY A 543 11.96 6.32 8.36
CA GLY A 543 11.15 7.54 8.47
C GLY A 543 9.97 7.61 7.50
N LEU A 544 9.66 6.50 6.81
CA LEU A 544 8.46 6.36 6.00
C LEU A 544 7.28 5.92 6.88
N GLU A 545 6.13 6.57 6.69
CA GLU A 545 4.89 6.27 7.42
C GLU A 545 4.51 4.79 7.26
N SER A 546 4.58 4.26 6.03
CA SER A 546 4.27 2.86 5.73
C SER A 546 5.16 1.88 6.52
N VAL A 547 6.47 2.13 6.59
CA VAL A 547 7.41 1.26 7.31
C VAL A 547 7.19 1.32 8.83
N GLU A 548 6.91 2.50 9.37
CA GLU A 548 6.68 2.67 10.81
C GLU A 548 5.40 1.96 11.25
N TYR A 549 4.30 2.14 10.51
CA TYR A 549 3.04 1.51 10.85
C TYR A 549 3.00 0.01 10.51
N GLU A 550 3.83 -0.47 9.58
CA GLU A 550 4.05 -1.90 9.39
C GLU A 550 4.64 -2.54 10.65
N ARG A 551 5.62 -1.88 11.28
CA ARG A 551 6.20 -2.37 12.54
C ARG A 551 5.18 -2.34 13.67
N VAL A 552 4.39 -1.28 13.79
CA VAL A 552 3.31 -1.19 14.78
C VAL A 552 2.29 -2.31 14.60
N LEU A 553 1.98 -2.68 13.36
CA LEU A 553 1.07 -3.79 13.06
C LEU A 553 1.68 -5.14 13.49
N ILE A 554 2.94 -5.41 13.09
CA ILE A 554 3.66 -6.65 13.43
C ILE A 554 3.87 -6.80 14.96
N GLU A 555 4.21 -5.72 15.65
CA GLU A 555 4.43 -5.70 17.12
C GLU A 555 3.14 -5.90 17.93
N ALA A 556 1.96 -5.77 17.31
CA ALA A 556 0.68 -6.01 17.96
C ALA A 556 0.29 -7.50 18.03
N ASP A 557 1.18 -8.41 17.60
CA ASP A 557 1.15 -9.89 17.63
C ASP A 557 -0.03 -10.60 16.92
N ASP A 558 -1.16 -9.92 16.70
CA ASP A 558 -2.43 -10.55 16.28
C ASP A 558 -2.81 -10.34 14.80
N GLU A 559 -2.14 -9.40 14.11
CA GLU A 559 -2.39 -9.03 12.72
C GLU A 559 -1.06 -8.74 12.01
N SER A 560 -0.91 -9.16 10.76
CA SER A 560 0.30 -8.94 9.96
C SER A 560 -0.08 -8.75 8.50
N SER A 561 0.55 -7.78 7.82
CA SER A 561 0.39 -7.67 6.37
C SER A 561 1.14 -8.78 5.61
N TRP A 562 2.07 -9.47 6.29
CA TRP A 562 2.84 -10.59 5.76
C TRP A 562 2.23 -11.91 6.23
N TYR A 563 1.74 -12.70 5.28
CA TYR A 563 1.07 -13.97 5.54
C TYR A 563 1.47 -15.02 4.49
N ALA A 564 1.33 -16.29 4.85
CA ALA A 564 1.50 -17.40 3.94
C ALA A 564 0.14 -17.89 3.43
N ILE A 565 0.04 -18.11 2.12
CA ILE A 565 -1.18 -18.61 1.49
C ILE A 565 -0.99 -20.08 1.18
N ILE A 566 -1.96 -20.92 1.59
CA ILE A 566 -1.99 -22.34 1.25
C ILE A 566 -3.33 -22.65 0.59
N SER A 567 -3.27 -23.04 -0.67
CA SER A 567 -4.44 -23.45 -1.45
C SER A 567 -4.54 -24.98 -1.51
N ALA A 568 -5.76 -25.51 -1.44
CA ALA A 568 -6.07 -26.93 -1.54
C ALA A 568 -7.24 -27.16 -2.50
N LYS A 569 -7.35 -28.36 -3.08
CA LYS A 569 -8.36 -28.67 -4.11
C LYS A 569 -9.72 -29.00 -3.50
N THR A 570 -9.74 -29.46 -2.25
CA THR A 570 -10.98 -29.89 -1.57
C THR A 570 -11.08 -29.34 -0.15
N LEU A 571 -12.31 -29.11 0.33
CA LEU A 571 -12.55 -28.68 1.72
C LEU A 571 -12.03 -29.68 2.76
N LYS A 572 -11.97 -30.98 2.42
CA LYS A 572 -11.41 -32.02 3.30
C LYS A 572 -9.90 -31.85 3.49
N GLU A 573 -9.18 -31.51 2.43
CA GLU A 573 -7.76 -31.18 2.49
C GLU A 573 -7.53 -29.90 3.30
N VAL A 574 -8.32 -28.85 3.05
CA VAL A 574 -8.25 -27.60 3.84
C VAL A 574 -8.38 -27.91 5.33
N LYS A 575 -9.39 -28.70 5.73
CA LYS A 575 -9.57 -29.09 7.13
C LYS A 575 -8.36 -29.84 7.72
N GLY A 576 -7.77 -30.74 6.93
CA GLY A 576 -6.58 -31.49 7.34
C GLY A 576 -5.34 -30.61 7.50
N VAL A 577 -5.17 -29.62 6.61
CA VAL A 577 -4.04 -28.68 6.64
C VAL A 577 -4.22 -27.65 7.76
N THR A 578 -5.39 -27.03 7.89
CA THR A 578 -5.70 -26.06 8.97
C THR A 578 -5.38 -26.65 10.34
N LYS A 579 -5.80 -27.90 10.60
CA LYS A 579 -5.49 -28.56 11.88
C LYS A 579 -3.99 -28.68 12.11
N LYS A 580 -3.23 -29.11 11.10
CA LYS A 580 -1.76 -29.23 11.20
C LYS A 580 -1.08 -27.88 11.43
N LEU A 581 -1.59 -26.79 10.84
CA LEU A 581 -1.00 -25.46 10.96
C LEU A 581 -1.24 -24.84 12.34
N VAL A 582 -2.45 -25.01 12.89
CA VAL A 582 -2.78 -24.55 14.25
C VAL A 582 -1.93 -25.24 15.31
N ASP A 583 -1.54 -26.49 15.08
CA ASP A 583 -0.69 -27.25 16.01
C ASP A 583 0.80 -26.79 16.01
N ILE A 584 1.21 -25.91 15.08
CA ILE A 584 2.60 -25.42 14.98
C ILE A 584 2.80 -24.22 15.91
N PRO A 585 3.74 -24.27 16.89
CA PRO A 585 3.93 -23.19 17.86
C PRO A 585 4.33 -21.82 17.28
N SER A 586 4.92 -21.80 16.08
CA SER A 586 5.34 -20.57 15.41
C SER A 586 4.22 -19.91 14.60
N VAL A 587 3.03 -20.52 14.52
CA VAL A 587 1.88 -19.98 13.80
C VAL A 587 0.96 -19.28 14.79
N GLY A 588 0.86 -17.95 14.69
CA GLY A 588 -0.01 -17.15 15.58
C GLY A 588 -1.49 -17.32 15.28
N ARG A 589 -1.87 -17.27 13.99
CA ARG A 589 -3.26 -17.32 13.54
C ARG A 589 -3.38 -18.04 12.19
N VAL A 590 -4.45 -18.80 12.03
CA VAL A 590 -4.81 -19.44 10.76
C VAL A 590 -6.23 -18.99 10.41
N GLU A 591 -6.38 -18.30 9.30
CA GLU A 591 -7.69 -17.95 8.75
C GLU A 591 -8.06 -18.96 7.66
N SER A 592 -9.25 -19.54 7.75
CA SER A 592 -9.72 -20.56 6.81
C SER A 592 -11.11 -20.23 6.28
N VAL A 593 -11.40 -20.66 5.05
CA VAL A 593 -12.78 -20.65 4.51
C VAL A 593 -13.75 -21.43 5.41
N LEU A 594 -13.24 -22.39 6.20
CA LEU A 594 -14.04 -23.17 7.14
C LEU A 594 -14.61 -22.33 8.29
N ASP A 595 -13.97 -21.21 8.63
CA ASP A 595 -14.44 -20.31 9.70
C ASP A 595 -15.72 -19.57 9.27
N PHE A 596 -15.92 -19.42 7.96
CA PHE A 596 -17.11 -18.86 7.35
C PHE A 596 -18.19 -19.92 7.04
N ILE A 597 -17.97 -21.18 7.40
CA ILE A 597 -18.95 -22.26 7.24
C ILE A 597 -19.42 -22.71 8.63
N PRO A 598 -20.64 -22.33 9.06
CA PRO A 598 -21.11 -22.66 10.39
C PRO A 598 -21.26 -24.18 10.57
N SER A 599 -20.85 -24.68 11.73
CA SER A 599 -20.99 -26.09 12.10
C SER A 599 -22.38 -26.39 12.65
N GLY A 600 -22.85 -27.64 12.52
CA GLY A 600 -24.10 -28.09 13.15
C GLY A 600 -25.38 -27.39 12.64
N GLN A 601 -25.39 -26.97 11.36
CA GLN A 601 -26.46 -26.16 10.78
C GLN A 601 -27.85 -26.79 10.94
N ALA A 602 -27.97 -28.12 10.78
CA ALA A 602 -29.24 -28.82 10.90
C ALA A 602 -29.84 -28.72 12.32
N GLU A 603 -29.02 -28.87 13.36
CA GLU A 603 -29.49 -28.74 14.75
C GLU A 603 -29.92 -27.29 15.04
N LYS A 604 -29.12 -26.31 14.60
CA LYS A 604 -29.41 -24.88 14.82
C LYS A 604 -30.64 -24.42 14.05
N SER A 605 -30.76 -24.79 12.77
CA SER A 605 -31.93 -24.49 11.94
C SER A 605 -33.21 -25.08 12.57
N ALA A 606 -33.17 -26.31 13.10
CA ALA A 606 -34.31 -26.88 13.81
C ALA A 606 -34.70 -26.10 15.09
N GLN A 607 -33.72 -25.54 15.82
CA GLN A 607 -34.01 -24.66 16.96
C GLN A 607 -34.58 -23.31 16.51
N TYR A 608 -34.06 -22.77 15.41
CA TYR A 608 -34.54 -21.49 14.89
C TYR A 608 -35.94 -21.60 14.29
N GLN A 609 -36.28 -22.70 13.62
CA GLN A 609 -37.63 -22.96 13.15
C GLN A 609 -38.66 -22.96 14.28
N LYS A 610 -38.33 -23.47 15.48
CA LYS A 610 -39.23 -23.41 16.64
C LYS A 610 -39.52 -21.97 17.07
N ALA A 611 -38.50 -21.12 17.11
CA ALA A 611 -38.68 -19.70 17.44
C ALA A 611 -39.38 -18.93 16.30
N ALA A 612 -39.12 -19.28 15.03
CA ALA A 612 -39.85 -18.75 13.88
C ALA A 612 -41.35 -19.08 13.96
N MET A 613 -41.70 -20.31 14.35
CA MET A 613 -43.09 -20.72 14.57
C MET A 613 -43.76 -19.91 15.68
N ALA A 614 -43.05 -19.61 16.77
CA ALA A 614 -43.57 -18.75 17.85
C ALA A 614 -43.84 -17.31 17.36
N LEU A 615 -43.05 -16.82 16.41
CA LEU A 615 -43.20 -15.48 15.81
C LEU A 615 -44.18 -15.43 14.62
N LYS A 616 -44.67 -16.58 14.13
CA LYS A 616 -45.45 -16.67 12.88
C LYS A 616 -46.70 -15.80 12.88
N ASN A 617 -47.36 -15.70 14.03
CA ASN A 617 -48.62 -14.98 14.20
C ASN A 617 -48.43 -13.47 14.40
N ILE A 618 -47.18 -13.00 14.59
CA ILE A 618 -46.90 -11.59 14.80
C ILE A 618 -46.95 -10.86 13.44
N PRO A 619 -47.75 -9.78 13.33
CA PRO A 619 -47.84 -8.97 12.11
C PRO A 619 -46.51 -8.33 11.72
N ASP A 620 -46.23 -8.28 10.41
CA ASP A 620 -45.01 -7.65 9.84
C ASP A 620 -44.98 -6.12 9.94
N HIS A 621 -46.08 -5.52 10.38
CA HIS A 621 -46.25 -4.09 10.53
C HIS A 621 -47.08 -3.83 11.78
N LEU A 622 -46.67 -2.81 12.54
CA LEU A 622 -47.56 -2.23 13.55
C LEU A 622 -48.86 -1.80 12.83
N PRO A 623 -50.04 -2.08 13.40
CA PRO A 623 -51.30 -1.59 12.85
C PRO A 623 -51.19 -0.07 12.70
N PRO A 624 -51.72 0.52 11.62
CA PRO A 624 -51.72 1.97 11.48
C PRO A 624 -52.40 2.54 12.72
N GLN A 625 -51.69 3.42 13.44
CA GLN A 625 -52.29 4.15 14.55
C GLN A 625 -53.59 4.76 14.03
N HIS A 626 -54.74 4.40 14.62
CA HIS A 626 -55.93 5.19 14.43
C HIS A 626 -55.54 6.64 14.75
N PRO A 627 -55.82 7.61 13.85
CA PRO A 627 -55.58 9.00 14.19
C PRO A 627 -56.28 9.22 15.53
N LEU A 628 -55.50 9.63 16.54
CA LEU A 628 -56.03 10.06 17.83
C LEU A 628 -57.26 10.91 17.52
N ASN A 629 -58.44 10.41 17.89
CA ASN A 629 -59.67 11.14 17.66
C ASN A 629 -59.52 12.46 18.43
N THR A 630 -59.18 13.54 17.71
CA THR A 630 -58.79 14.84 18.27
C THR A 630 -59.92 15.54 19.04
N GLU A 631 -61.08 14.89 19.14
CA GLU A 631 -62.23 15.29 19.94
C GLU A 631 -62.22 14.72 21.37
N GLN A 632 -61.46 13.66 21.67
CA GLN A 632 -61.34 13.08 23.01
C GLN A 632 -59.96 13.32 23.64
N ASN A 633 -59.33 14.46 23.36
CA ASN A 633 -58.09 14.84 24.03
C ASN A 633 -58.40 15.44 25.42
N PRO A 634 -58.09 14.76 26.55
CA PRO A 634 -58.32 15.29 27.90
C PRO A 634 -57.55 16.61 28.15
N TRP A 635 -56.50 16.91 27.36
CA TRP A 635 -55.77 18.17 27.43
C TRP A 635 -56.56 19.38 26.94
N LYS A 636 -57.53 19.23 26.03
CA LYS A 636 -58.44 20.33 25.63
C LYS A 636 -59.46 20.66 26.72
N THR A 637 -59.87 19.68 27.51
CA THR A 637 -60.76 19.87 28.68
C THR A 637 -60.03 20.58 29.82
N CYS A 638 -58.72 20.35 29.97
CA CYS A 638 -57.87 21.03 30.93
C CYS A 638 -57.60 22.50 30.52
N GLN A 639 -57.42 22.79 29.22
CA GLN A 639 -57.23 24.16 28.72
C GLN A 639 -58.50 25.04 28.85
N LYS A 640 -59.70 24.45 28.73
CA LYS A 640 -60.97 25.18 28.86
C LYS A 640 -61.41 25.41 30.32
N SER A 641 -60.87 24.66 31.28
CA SER A 641 -61.21 24.83 32.71
C SER A 641 -60.29 25.82 33.44
N CYS A 642 -59.16 26.22 32.85
CA CYS A 642 -58.21 27.17 33.43
C CYS A 642 -58.40 28.64 32.97
N PHE A 643 -59.36 28.94 32.10
CA PHE A 643 -59.65 30.31 31.64
C PHE A 643 -61.15 30.64 31.80
N ARG A 644 -61.54 31.10 32.99
CA ARG A 644 -62.74 31.94 33.15
C ARG A 644 -62.29 33.41 33.14
N PRO A 645 -62.65 34.23 32.14
CA PRO A 645 -62.41 35.65 32.18
C PRO A 645 -63.55 36.34 32.95
N GLY A 646 -63.21 36.96 34.07
CA GLY A 646 -64.15 37.73 34.87
C GLY A 646 -63.43 38.46 36.00
N LEU A 647 -62.57 39.41 35.64
CA LEU A 647 -62.32 40.68 36.35
C LEU A 647 -61.16 41.42 35.64
N ALA A 648 -61.46 42.64 35.22
CA ALA A 648 -60.61 43.52 34.44
C ALA A 648 -59.48 44.16 35.26
N GLY A 649 -58.38 44.52 34.60
CA GLY A 649 -57.38 45.46 35.14
C GLY A 649 -56.04 45.46 34.42
N ASN A 650 -55.88 46.37 33.45
CA ASN A 650 -54.64 46.97 32.93
C ASN A 650 -53.35 46.13 32.87
N TRP A 651 -52.90 45.77 31.67
CA TRP A 651 -51.47 45.61 31.37
C TRP A 651 -51.10 46.20 29.99
N PRO A 652 -49.94 46.87 29.82
CA PRO A 652 -49.63 47.68 28.64
C PRO A 652 -48.95 46.89 27.51
N LEU A 653 -49.02 47.50 26.32
CA LEU A 653 -48.42 47.12 25.03
C LEU A 653 -46.97 46.59 25.12
N TRP A 654 -46.75 45.35 24.69
CA TRP A 654 -45.46 44.89 24.12
C TRP A 654 -45.64 43.78 23.04
N GLU A 655 -46.80 43.75 22.39
CA GLU A 655 -47.23 42.67 21.47
C GLU A 655 -46.77 42.85 20.00
N LYS A 656 -45.52 43.29 19.74
CA LYS A 656 -45.09 43.55 18.34
C LYS A 656 -43.73 43.03 17.86
N THR A 657 -43.07 42.10 18.55
CA THR A 657 -41.70 41.68 18.14
C THR A 657 -41.39 40.19 18.03
N TRP A 658 -42.35 39.27 18.20
CA TRP A 658 -42.02 37.82 18.14
C TRP A 658 -42.80 36.98 17.10
N MET A 659 -43.55 37.60 16.20
CA MET A 659 -44.34 36.90 15.18
C MET A 659 -43.54 36.54 13.90
N HIS A 660 -42.25 36.18 14.05
CA HIS A 660 -41.37 35.77 12.94
C HIS A 660 -40.64 34.42 13.16
N TRP A 661 -41.03 33.63 14.17
CA TRP A 661 -40.39 32.32 14.46
C TRP A 661 -41.34 31.11 14.45
N ILE A 662 -42.40 31.14 13.62
CA ILE A 662 -43.24 29.96 13.36
C ILE A 662 -43.05 29.54 11.90
N PRO A 663 -42.30 28.46 11.61
CA PRO A 663 -42.35 27.81 10.31
C PRO A 663 -43.67 27.03 10.16
N PRO A 664 -44.23 26.92 8.94
CA PRO A 664 -45.55 26.38 8.70
C PRO A 664 -45.64 24.88 8.98
N LEU A 665 -46.81 24.47 9.51
CA LEU A 665 -47.23 23.14 9.95
C LEU A 665 -47.43 22.11 8.81
N ASN A 666 -46.57 22.12 7.78
CA ASN A 666 -46.62 21.20 6.66
C ASN A 666 -45.23 20.60 6.37
N LYS A 667 -44.78 19.68 7.23
CA LYS A 667 -43.69 18.73 6.90
C LYS A 667 -43.69 17.43 7.73
N TRP A 668 -44.80 17.08 8.41
CA TRP A 668 -44.98 15.80 9.10
C TRP A 668 -45.48 14.67 8.17
N ARG A 669 -44.99 14.62 6.94
CA ARG A 669 -45.40 13.60 5.96
C ARG A 669 -44.20 12.86 5.39
N LYS A 670 -43.46 12.16 6.26
CA LYS A 670 -42.56 11.03 5.91
C LYS A 670 -42.05 10.32 7.18
N ILE A 671 -42.95 9.73 7.94
CA ILE A 671 -42.62 8.63 8.85
C ILE A 671 -43.33 7.39 8.31
N ARG A 672 -42.75 6.82 7.26
CA ARG A 672 -42.99 5.44 6.82
C ARG A 672 -41.63 4.79 6.92
N ASN A 673 -41.43 3.94 7.93
CA ASN A 673 -40.56 2.74 7.89
C ASN A 673 -40.32 2.18 9.31
N GLY A 674 -41.38 1.73 9.99
CA GLY A 674 -41.26 0.67 11.01
C GLY A 674 -41.39 -0.74 10.41
N SER A 675 -41.84 -0.82 9.15
CA SER A 675 -42.14 -2.08 8.45
C SER A 675 -40.91 -2.77 7.86
N SER A 676 -39.72 -2.14 7.80
CA SER A 676 -38.51 -2.78 7.28
C SER A 676 -37.81 -3.64 8.33
N VAL A 677 -38.00 -3.35 9.62
CA VAL A 677 -37.32 -4.01 10.74
C VAL A 677 -37.95 -5.38 11.04
N LEU A 678 -39.29 -5.44 11.12
CA LEU A 678 -40.03 -6.70 11.25
C LEU A 678 -39.88 -7.59 10.01
N ARG A 679 -39.83 -7.01 8.80
CA ARG A 679 -39.52 -7.75 7.57
C ARG A 679 -38.11 -8.34 7.56
N GLY A 680 -37.11 -7.61 8.07
CA GLY A 680 -35.74 -8.12 8.19
C GLY A 680 -35.64 -9.29 9.18
N TRP A 681 -36.34 -9.18 10.32
CA TRP A 681 -36.50 -10.28 11.26
C TRP A 681 -37.21 -11.47 10.61
N LYS A 682 -38.47 -11.33 10.19
CA LYS A 682 -39.25 -12.47 9.71
C LYS A 682 -38.61 -13.18 8.51
N ARG A 683 -37.96 -12.43 7.60
CA ARG A 683 -37.25 -12.99 6.44
C ARG A 683 -36.05 -13.86 6.82
N GLN A 684 -35.24 -13.42 7.79
CA GLN A 684 -34.16 -14.23 8.38
C GLN A 684 -34.66 -15.52 9.05
N TRP A 685 -35.86 -15.50 9.62
CA TRP A 685 -36.43 -16.66 10.32
C TRP A 685 -37.24 -17.60 9.41
N THR A 686 -37.69 -17.14 8.23
CA THR A 686 -38.44 -17.96 7.26
C THR A 686 -37.59 -18.57 6.14
N GLU A 687 -36.39 -18.03 5.87
CA GLU A 687 -35.47 -18.57 4.83
C GLU A 687 -34.41 -19.56 5.40
N ILE A 688 -34.36 -19.76 6.73
CA ILE A 688 -33.63 -20.84 7.45
C ILE A 688 -34.55 -22.06 7.66
#